data_AF-A0A2N6GNX5-F1
#
_entry.id   AF-A0A2N6GNX5-F1
#
_cell.length_a   1.000
_cell.length_b   1.000
_cell.length_c   1.000
_cell.angle_alpha   90.00
_cell.angle_beta   90.00
_cell.angle_gamma   90.00
#
_symmetry.space_group_name_H-M   'P 1'
#
loop_
_entity.id
_entity.type
_entity.pdbx_description
1 polymer ?
#
loop_
_entity_poly.entity_id
_entity_poly.type
_entity_poly.pdbx_seq_one_letter_code
_entity_poly.pdbx_strand_id
1 'polypeptide(L)'
;MQARNPLTFFSKKHLITVAITLGSLLISGPAFSAKADKAGNSNYHNFHYNAKKQSYQIKGLRIPEADVKRDLAGALCSKCHASEVGEVKNSVHYTLAARTDRVMFPGGGAHGMLDRACGLPGTSGLINYTSDVNLGECGKCHTGRYPPVMEGAFASMFQQMGLPEPAQQAQHIVESGIDCLICHAETYKSVPSGDFLQVSQHAAEDGASPSPLGYARAAHDNGDFDQDGIPDAQIDLDGDGVLDMPMMMDTDGDSMPDTPWPTIAQDRSPEAVLSIGPTTTETCLRCHEHARTGYKRATLFEEGYDVHASADIEPFTGSHNRCTVCHTASDHKFVRGHNVGGDLAAADYPPPPPGVVPDPDDPTNIMCTTCHRLDEIQQAVTGSDKGKQKAAGKKGSVHDQRHLESIACETCHIPYSGGITYSLYGDGAHISFGRNAEGKDTKLITADHMRAEDAADIAADYTAYQALPALVWYNGGVSFLAQSLSVRGSPGAMITPFKPMANGMVFDARFFDEVYTTNAAGAPYNAHSMYRFYANQDSDTGMGNAEVFYAMDMSDLTPEEVRNITLMDFMSPDPDRQAMAMMQIFPNMINFDKASYGYEHYMISSNLVELDADANGILDTGKPFHFDLLEASNIGLMKFMGFNGPMGLPADYQWYPFFGQPSDLVTMKLPDGSLMKMFMQMQAAQLPPEAVPAYLAAVENYPAFSNGVTLGGHGVRPKEEALGAGNNGCISCHGSNGVMTQPIPVTEKVPLEMGDMGVLEFPKYQWRYYNMHQLVDLGLLTENEEVVALPQIIDIEGNADLVKTSSKEIIINWFSPKDPRVTGYVPAQTEEVLTEVGLSSDQLSSNGGSWMPVLEPIVKYAPNYAVLGYTEDEIIWKGKRNSNAPKGNEKGKGGKN
;
A
#
# COMPACT_ATOMS: atom_id res chain seq x y z
N MET A 1 26.42 -0.16 -44.09
CA MET A 1 26.48 -0.58 -45.51
C MET A 1 25.04 -0.86 -45.94
N GLN A 2 24.41 0.13 -46.61
CA GLN A 2 23.86 0.07 -47.99
C GLN A 2 22.71 -0.94 -48.19
N ALA A 3 21.55 -0.65 -48.80
CA ALA A 3 20.94 0.58 -49.31
C ALA A 3 19.52 0.25 -49.86
N ARG A 4 18.58 1.21 -49.69
CA ARG A 4 17.59 1.74 -50.67
C ARG A 4 16.45 0.87 -51.28
N ASN A 5 15.23 1.34 -51.00
CA ASN A 5 14.03 1.56 -51.86
C ASN A 5 14.26 1.63 -53.40
N PRO A 6 13.26 1.40 -54.29
CA PRO A 6 12.01 2.21 -54.33
C PRO A 6 10.69 1.60 -54.91
N LEU A 7 9.63 2.40 -54.75
CA LEU A 7 8.26 2.37 -55.33
C LEU A 7 8.18 2.68 -56.84
N THR A 8 6.97 2.43 -57.41
CA THR A 8 6.23 3.04 -58.57
C THR A 8 5.73 1.96 -59.57
N PHE A 9 4.57 1.95 -60.27
CA PHE A 9 3.32 2.75 -60.41
C PHE A 9 2.35 2.01 -61.43
N PHE A 10 1.07 2.47 -61.53
CA PHE A 10 0.01 2.23 -62.58
C PHE A 10 -0.71 0.86 -62.66
N SER A 11 -1.99 0.71 -63.10
CA SER A 11 -3.24 1.51 -63.21
C SER A 11 -4.28 0.70 -64.04
N LYS A 12 -5.52 0.62 -63.54
CA LYS A 12 -6.86 0.58 -64.22
C LYS A 12 -7.28 -0.52 -65.23
N LYS A 13 -8.55 -0.94 -64.99
CA LYS A 13 -9.69 -1.28 -65.89
C LYS A 13 -9.81 -2.73 -66.40
N HIS A 14 -10.83 -3.47 -65.92
CA HIS A 14 -12.12 -3.82 -66.59
C HIS A 14 -11.95 -4.89 -67.69
N LEU A 15 -12.76 -5.95 -67.89
CA LEU A 15 -14.11 -6.37 -67.47
C LEU A 15 -14.26 -7.86 -67.93
N ILE A 16 -15.29 -8.59 -67.45
CA ILE A 16 -15.98 -9.76 -68.09
C ILE A 16 -15.23 -11.10 -68.05
N THR A 17 -15.81 -12.29 -67.84
CA THR A 17 -17.08 -12.86 -67.33
C THR A 17 -16.81 -14.38 -67.28
N VAL A 18 -17.41 -15.10 -66.33
CA VAL A 18 -18.05 -16.44 -66.48
C VAL A 18 -18.12 -17.11 -65.11
N ALA A 19 -19.36 -17.44 -64.73
CA ALA A 19 -19.78 -18.15 -63.53
C ALA A 19 -19.65 -19.69 -63.67
N ILE A 20 -20.01 -20.39 -62.58
CA ILE A 20 -20.30 -21.85 -62.39
C ILE A 20 -19.20 -22.51 -61.54
N THR A 21 -19.34 -22.41 -60.20
CA THR A 21 -19.69 -23.48 -59.21
C THR A 21 -18.59 -24.53 -59.01
N LEU A 22 -18.23 -25.03 -57.83
CA LEU A 22 -18.88 -25.22 -56.53
C LEU A 22 -17.74 -25.57 -55.53
N GLY A 23 -17.77 -25.13 -54.27
CA GLY A 23 -16.80 -25.61 -53.27
C GLY A 23 -16.67 -24.73 -52.04
N SER A 24 -17.54 -24.96 -51.07
CA SER A 24 -17.72 -24.28 -49.81
C SER A 24 -16.50 -24.26 -48.88
N LEU A 25 -16.16 -23.09 -48.32
CA LEU A 25 -15.69 -22.98 -46.93
C LEU A 25 -16.39 -21.79 -46.30
N LEU A 26 -17.24 -22.07 -45.32
CA LEU A 26 -18.02 -21.14 -44.52
C LEU A 26 -17.12 -20.45 -43.49
N ILE A 27 -17.04 -19.13 -43.53
CA ILE A 27 -16.75 -18.29 -42.36
C ILE A 27 -18.04 -17.50 -42.11
N SER A 28 -18.78 -17.89 -41.09
CA SER A 28 -19.96 -17.18 -40.60
C SER A 28 -19.63 -16.56 -39.23
N GLY A 29 -19.24 -15.29 -39.23
CA GLY A 29 -19.44 -14.43 -38.06
C GLY A 29 -20.79 -13.71 -38.22
N PRO A 30 -21.71 -13.73 -37.26
CA PRO A 30 -22.93 -12.96 -37.38
C PRO A 30 -22.65 -11.51 -37.02
N ALA A 31 -22.79 -10.62 -38.01
CA ALA A 31 -22.98 -9.21 -37.78
C ALA A 31 -24.36 -9.01 -37.14
N PHE A 32 -24.41 -8.70 -35.84
CA PHE A 32 -25.62 -8.20 -35.20
C PHE A 32 -25.67 -6.68 -35.33
N SER A 33 -26.59 -6.21 -36.17
CA SER A 33 -26.98 -4.81 -36.30
C SER A 33 -27.87 -4.42 -35.12
N ALA A 34 -27.33 -3.70 -34.13
CA ALA A 34 -28.13 -3.01 -33.12
C ALA A 34 -28.90 -1.86 -33.78
N LYS A 35 -30.24 -1.88 -33.69
CA LYS A 35 -31.06 -0.71 -34.00
C LYS A 35 -30.99 0.23 -32.79
N ALA A 36 -30.43 1.42 -33.00
CA ALA A 36 -30.48 2.52 -32.05
C ALA A 36 -31.91 3.05 -31.91
N ASP A 37 -32.47 2.97 -30.70
CA ASP A 37 -33.63 3.76 -30.32
C ASP A 37 -33.19 5.20 -29.95
N LYS A 38 -34.08 6.16 -30.17
CA LYS A 38 -33.85 7.63 -30.19
C LYS A 38 -33.52 8.28 -28.82
N ALA A 39 -32.88 7.56 -27.92
CA ALA A 39 -32.43 8.06 -26.64
C ALA A 39 -31.08 7.46 -26.20
N GLY A 40 -30.15 7.16 -27.12
CA GLY A 40 -28.73 6.91 -26.79
C GLY A 40 -28.39 5.69 -25.89
N ASN A 41 -29.37 5.04 -25.25
CA ASN A 41 -29.16 3.85 -24.42
C ASN A 41 -29.08 2.62 -25.31
N SER A 42 -27.85 2.15 -25.59
CA SER A 42 -27.66 0.71 -25.78
C SER A 42 -28.14 0.04 -24.51
N ASN A 43 -29.15 -0.84 -24.60
CA ASN A 43 -29.56 -1.63 -23.45
C ASN A 43 -28.39 -2.59 -23.12
N TYR A 44 -27.56 -2.22 -22.15
CA TYR A 44 -26.45 -3.05 -21.65
C TYR A 44 -26.97 -4.36 -21.04
N HIS A 45 -28.27 -4.42 -20.72
CA HIS A 45 -28.93 -5.57 -20.14
C HIS A 45 -29.50 -6.48 -21.23
N ASN A 46 -29.02 -7.71 -21.27
CA ASN A 46 -29.65 -8.78 -22.05
C ASN A 46 -30.56 -9.67 -21.17
N PHE A 47 -31.15 -9.07 -20.14
CA PHE A 47 -32.06 -9.71 -19.20
C PHE A 47 -33.13 -8.73 -18.68
N HIS A 48 -34.20 -9.26 -18.07
CA HIS A 48 -35.26 -8.49 -17.42
C HIS A 48 -35.58 -9.10 -16.04
N TYR A 49 -35.76 -8.26 -15.03
CA TYR A 49 -36.19 -8.69 -13.69
C TYR A 49 -37.70 -8.58 -13.51
N ASN A 50 -38.35 -9.65 -13.08
CA ASN A 50 -39.77 -9.67 -12.75
C ASN A 50 -39.97 -9.64 -11.23
N ALA A 51 -40.23 -8.45 -10.68
CA ALA A 51 -40.42 -8.26 -9.24
C ALA A 51 -41.54 -9.12 -8.63
N LYS A 52 -42.64 -9.36 -9.35
CA LYS A 52 -43.74 -10.21 -8.84
C LYS A 52 -43.36 -11.69 -8.71
N LYS A 53 -42.39 -12.12 -9.51
CA LYS A 53 -41.94 -13.51 -9.60
C LYS A 53 -40.57 -13.73 -8.95
N GLN A 54 -39.96 -12.65 -8.46
CA GLN A 54 -38.59 -12.59 -7.93
C GLN A 54 -37.64 -13.43 -8.78
N SER A 55 -37.57 -13.09 -10.07
CA SER A 55 -36.76 -13.85 -11.03
C SER A 55 -36.32 -13.02 -12.21
N TYR A 56 -35.10 -13.27 -12.65
CA TYR A 56 -34.51 -12.74 -13.87
C TYR A 56 -34.89 -13.60 -15.08
N GLN A 57 -35.03 -12.96 -16.23
CA GLN A 57 -35.27 -13.60 -17.51
C GLN A 57 -34.14 -13.26 -18.47
N ILE A 58 -33.37 -14.26 -18.87
CA ILE A 58 -32.19 -14.10 -19.74
C ILE A 58 -32.19 -15.22 -20.80
N LYS A 59 -32.14 -14.87 -22.09
CA LYS A 59 -32.13 -15.84 -23.20
C LYS A 59 -33.21 -16.93 -23.11
N GLY A 60 -34.39 -16.62 -22.57
CA GLY A 60 -35.50 -17.56 -22.38
C GLY A 60 -35.42 -18.44 -21.14
N LEU A 61 -34.34 -18.35 -20.35
CA LEU A 61 -34.20 -18.95 -19.04
C LEU A 61 -34.85 -18.05 -17.99
N ARG A 62 -35.46 -18.67 -16.97
CA ARG A 62 -35.92 -18.00 -15.76
C ARG A 62 -34.99 -18.40 -14.63
N ILE A 63 -34.37 -17.41 -13.99
CA ILE A 63 -33.43 -17.60 -12.90
C ILE A 63 -34.02 -16.94 -11.66
N PRO A 64 -34.36 -17.70 -10.60
CA PRO A 64 -34.78 -17.15 -9.31
C PRO A 64 -33.83 -16.07 -8.79
N GLU A 65 -34.35 -15.09 -8.06
CA GLU A 65 -33.53 -14.08 -7.40
C GLU A 65 -32.59 -14.68 -6.35
N ALA A 66 -33.06 -15.67 -5.59
CA ALA A 66 -32.26 -16.39 -4.60
C ALA A 66 -30.99 -17.00 -5.25
N ASP A 67 -31.14 -17.72 -6.37
CA ASP A 67 -30.00 -18.29 -7.11
C ASP A 67 -28.98 -17.22 -7.54
N VAL A 68 -29.43 -16.02 -7.92
CA VAL A 68 -28.53 -14.90 -8.27
C VAL A 68 -27.85 -14.30 -7.04
N LYS A 69 -28.54 -14.27 -5.89
CA LYS A 69 -27.92 -13.83 -4.63
C LYS A 69 -26.87 -14.84 -4.15
N ARG A 70 -27.11 -16.14 -4.29
CA ARG A 70 -26.16 -17.20 -3.94
C ARG A 70 -24.96 -17.25 -4.89
N ASP A 71 -25.21 -17.19 -6.19
CA ASP A 71 -24.18 -17.30 -7.23
C ASP A 71 -24.43 -16.27 -8.35
N LEU A 72 -24.05 -15.01 -8.12
CA LEU A 72 -24.25 -13.95 -9.11
C LEU A 72 -23.49 -14.27 -10.41
N ALA A 73 -22.20 -14.61 -10.29
CA ALA A 73 -21.31 -14.81 -11.41
C ALA A 73 -21.73 -16.02 -12.25
N GLY A 74 -21.96 -17.18 -11.62
CA GLY A 74 -22.34 -18.43 -12.26
C GLY A 74 -23.81 -18.50 -12.66
N ALA A 75 -24.74 -18.02 -11.83
CA ALA A 75 -26.17 -18.10 -12.14
C ALA A 75 -26.59 -17.06 -13.18
N LEU A 76 -26.09 -15.83 -13.13
CA LEU A 76 -26.54 -14.75 -14.01
C LEU A 76 -25.48 -14.29 -15.02
N CYS A 77 -24.33 -13.79 -14.56
CA CYS A 77 -23.36 -13.09 -15.41
C CYS A 77 -22.78 -14.00 -16.50
N SER A 78 -22.36 -15.22 -16.14
CA SER A 78 -21.75 -16.20 -17.04
C SER A 78 -22.65 -16.63 -18.20
N LYS A 79 -23.97 -16.42 -18.10
CA LYS A 79 -24.90 -16.72 -19.21
C LYS A 79 -24.63 -15.85 -20.44
N CYS A 80 -23.95 -14.72 -20.26
CA CYS A 80 -23.44 -13.86 -21.34
C CYS A 80 -21.93 -13.62 -21.29
N HIS A 81 -21.31 -13.71 -20.11
CA HIS A 81 -19.93 -13.27 -19.83
C HIS A 81 -19.09 -14.40 -19.19
N ALA A 82 -19.12 -15.59 -19.78
CA ALA A 82 -18.43 -16.75 -19.19
C ALA A 82 -16.90 -16.60 -19.19
N SER A 83 -16.33 -15.95 -20.20
CA SER A 83 -14.88 -15.67 -20.28
C SER A 83 -14.43 -14.69 -19.21
N GLU A 84 -15.24 -13.66 -18.98
CA GLU A 84 -14.93 -12.50 -18.16
C GLU A 84 -14.79 -12.88 -16.67
N VAL A 85 -15.49 -13.91 -16.21
CA VAL A 85 -15.29 -14.47 -14.85
C VAL A 85 -13.85 -14.97 -14.67
N GLY A 86 -13.33 -15.71 -15.65
CA GLY A 86 -11.95 -16.17 -15.66
C GLY A 86 -10.94 -15.03 -15.85
N GLU A 87 -11.30 -14.00 -16.61
CA GLU A 87 -10.47 -12.80 -16.78
C GLU A 87 -10.27 -12.04 -15.46
N VAL A 88 -11.35 -11.76 -14.71
CA VAL A 88 -11.28 -11.10 -13.40
C VAL A 88 -10.45 -11.93 -12.42
N LYS A 89 -10.69 -13.25 -12.37
CA LYS A 89 -9.95 -14.17 -11.50
C LYS A 89 -8.45 -14.18 -11.79
N ASN A 90 -8.06 -13.93 -13.04
CA ASN A 90 -6.66 -13.84 -13.48
C ASN A 90 -6.07 -12.42 -13.40
N SER A 91 -6.79 -11.47 -12.82
CA SER A 91 -6.35 -10.08 -12.62
C SER A 91 -5.87 -9.84 -11.19
N VAL A 92 -5.02 -8.84 -10.99
CA VAL A 92 -4.51 -8.45 -9.65
C VAL A 92 -5.58 -7.89 -8.73
N HIS A 93 -6.74 -7.49 -9.27
CA HIS A 93 -7.89 -7.08 -8.46
C HIS A 93 -8.48 -8.26 -7.68
N TYR A 94 -8.32 -9.49 -8.20
CA TYR A 94 -8.68 -10.74 -7.51
C TYR A 94 -7.46 -11.42 -6.86
N THR A 95 -6.33 -11.55 -7.56
CA THR A 95 -5.17 -12.30 -7.02
C THR A 95 -4.46 -11.54 -5.91
N LEU A 96 -4.67 -10.22 -5.79
CA LEU A 96 -4.03 -9.32 -4.82
C LEU A 96 -2.49 -9.31 -4.84
N ALA A 97 -1.84 -10.11 -5.68
CA ALA A 97 -0.39 -10.24 -5.81
C ALA A 97 -0.03 -10.52 -7.27
N ALA A 98 1.16 -10.08 -7.68
CA ALA A 98 1.73 -10.39 -8.99
C ALA A 98 3.26 -10.36 -8.91
N ARG A 99 3.91 -11.12 -9.80
CA ARG A 99 5.36 -11.15 -9.92
C ARG A 99 5.93 -9.75 -10.16
N THR A 100 6.97 -9.38 -9.43
CA THR A 100 7.64 -8.09 -9.59
C THR A 100 9.16 -8.18 -9.40
N ASP A 101 9.90 -8.03 -10.50
CA ASP A 101 11.37 -8.00 -10.49
C ASP A 101 11.93 -6.70 -9.87
N ARG A 102 11.06 -5.80 -9.40
CA ARG A 102 11.43 -4.52 -8.80
C ARG A 102 11.51 -4.52 -7.29
N VAL A 103 11.05 -5.60 -6.66
CA VAL A 103 11.11 -5.77 -5.21
C VAL A 103 12.36 -6.57 -4.89
N MET A 104 13.27 -5.91 -4.20
CA MET A 104 14.41 -6.56 -3.59
C MET A 104 13.99 -6.81 -2.14
N PHE A 105 14.07 -8.06 -1.69
CA PHE A 105 13.76 -8.53 -0.33
C PHE A 105 12.32 -9.03 -0.06
N PRO A 106 12.16 -10.26 0.48
CA PRO A 106 12.85 -11.40 -0.10
C PRO A 106 12.71 -11.28 -1.63
N GLY A 107 13.84 -11.22 -2.33
CA GLY A 107 13.87 -10.71 -3.71
C GLY A 107 13.07 -11.58 -4.68
N GLY A 108 12.49 -10.92 -5.69
CA GLY A 108 11.72 -11.57 -6.75
C GLY A 108 10.38 -12.15 -6.30
N GLY A 109 9.70 -12.86 -7.20
CA GLY A 109 8.39 -13.48 -6.94
C GLY A 109 7.19 -12.53 -6.89
N ALA A 110 6.04 -13.08 -6.50
CA ALA A 110 4.75 -12.42 -6.42
C ALA A 110 4.57 -11.65 -5.11
N HIS A 111 4.32 -10.33 -5.24
CA HIS A 111 4.05 -9.42 -4.12
C HIS A 111 2.79 -8.61 -4.38
N GLY A 112 2.09 -8.21 -3.32
CA GLY A 112 0.96 -7.30 -3.39
C GLY A 112 0.20 -7.17 -2.09
N MET A 113 -1.09 -6.82 -2.13
CA MET A 113 -1.94 -6.69 -0.94
C MET A 113 -2.12 -8.00 -0.16
N LEU A 114 -1.87 -9.15 -0.79
CA LEU A 114 -1.94 -10.46 -0.13
C LEU A 114 -0.93 -10.56 1.02
N ASP A 115 0.33 -10.20 0.76
CA ASP A 115 1.48 -10.45 1.61
C ASP A 115 2.20 -9.16 2.08
N ARG A 116 2.03 -8.04 1.37
CA ARG A 116 2.41 -6.73 1.89
C ARG A 116 1.46 -6.37 3.03
N ALA A 117 1.98 -5.76 4.07
CA ALA A 117 1.10 -5.11 5.03
C ALA A 117 0.75 -3.71 4.54
N CYS A 118 -0.54 -3.43 4.40
CA CYS A 118 -1.05 -2.12 4.00
C CYS A 118 -0.77 -1.11 5.13
N GLY A 119 0.35 -0.41 5.07
CA GLY A 119 0.75 0.55 6.10
C GLY A 119 1.33 -0.05 7.40
N LEU A 120 1.46 -1.38 7.54
CA LEU A 120 2.18 -2.25 8.53
C LEU A 120 2.07 -1.94 10.06
N PRO A 121 2.06 -2.93 11.00
CA PRO A 121 1.75 -4.37 10.96
C PRO A 121 0.26 -4.70 11.21
N GLY A 122 -0.12 -5.97 11.01
CA GLY A 122 -1.50 -6.45 11.20
C GLY A 122 -2.43 -6.10 10.04
N THR A 123 -1.91 -5.87 8.82
CA THR A 123 -2.69 -5.28 7.71
C THR A 123 -2.61 -6.04 6.37
N SER A 124 -2.02 -7.24 6.37
CA SER A 124 -1.98 -8.15 5.20
C SER A 124 -3.37 -8.72 4.88
N GLY A 125 -3.59 -8.99 3.58
CA GLY A 125 -4.77 -9.67 3.06
C GLY A 125 -5.00 -11.07 3.61
N LEU A 126 -3.96 -11.79 4.07
CA LEU A 126 -4.10 -13.18 4.55
C LEU A 126 -4.80 -13.29 5.91
N ILE A 127 -4.42 -12.43 6.88
CA ILE A 127 -4.95 -12.50 8.25
C ILE A 127 -6.17 -11.60 8.43
N ASN A 128 -6.23 -10.46 7.71
CA ASN A 128 -7.27 -9.44 7.91
C ASN A 128 -8.29 -9.45 6.79
N TYR A 129 -8.52 -10.61 6.17
CA TYR A 129 -9.49 -10.72 5.09
C TYR A 129 -10.93 -10.53 5.59
N THR A 130 -11.26 -11.16 6.74
CA THR A 130 -12.57 -11.19 7.41
C THR A 130 -12.44 -10.77 8.87
N SER A 131 -11.88 -9.59 9.14
CA SER A 131 -11.71 -9.13 10.53
C SER A 131 -13.07 -8.76 11.14
N ASP A 132 -13.09 -8.18 12.34
CA ASP A 132 -14.31 -7.57 12.85
C ASP A 132 -14.86 -6.55 11.83
N VAL A 133 -16.17 -6.62 11.53
CA VAL A 133 -16.81 -5.81 10.49
C VAL A 133 -16.64 -4.30 10.70
N ASN A 134 -16.43 -3.86 11.95
CA ASN A 134 -16.25 -2.44 12.27
C ASN A 134 -14.79 -1.98 12.08
N LEU A 135 -13.81 -2.90 12.10
CA LEU A 135 -12.39 -2.61 11.91
C LEU A 135 -11.97 -2.61 10.43
N GLY A 136 -10.75 -2.17 10.14
CA GLY A 136 -10.21 -2.13 8.79
C GLY A 136 -9.78 -3.50 8.28
N GLU A 137 -10.48 -4.01 7.28
CA GLU A 137 -10.21 -5.33 6.67
C GLU A 137 -10.02 -5.26 5.15
N CYS A 138 -9.30 -6.24 4.62
CA CYS A 138 -8.90 -6.31 3.23
C CYS A 138 -10.06 -6.68 2.30
N GLY A 139 -11.02 -7.47 2.77
CA GLY A 139 -12.17 -7.91 1.99
C GLY A 139 -13.14 -6.79 1.59
N LYS A 140 -13.20 -5.68 2.34
CA LYS A 140 -14.14 -4.56 2.09
C LYS A 140 -14.01 -3.93 0.71
N CYS A 141 -12.83 -4.03 0.08
CA CYS A 141 -12.54 -3.49 -1.24
C CYS A 141 -12.18 -4.56 -2.29
N HIS A 142 -12.22 -5.85 -1.94
CA HIS A 142 -11.79 -6.93 -2.81
C HIS A 142 -12.89 -7.34 -3.82
N THR A 143 -12.53 -7.78 -5.02
CA THR A 143 -13.50 -8.20 -6.06
C THR A 143 -14.05 -9.61 -5.86
N GLY A 144 -13.82 -10.24 -4.70
CA GLY A 144 -14.35 -11.56 -4.37
C GLY A 144 -14.75 -11.70 -2.90
N ARG A 145 -15.56 -12.72 -2.59
CA ARG A 145 -15.90 -13.13 -1.21
C ARG A 145 -14.79 -13.89 -0.51
N TYR A 146 -13.96 -14.61 -1.27
CA TYR A 146 -12.88 -15.42 -0.73
C TYR A 146 -11.52 -14.86 -1.15
N PRO A 147 -10.49 -14.93 -0.27
CA PRO A 147 -9.14 -14.57 -0.66
C PRO A 147 -8.63 -15.52 -1.75
N PRO A 148 -7.67 -15.06 -2.58
CA PRO A 148 -7.19 -15.83 -3.74
C PRO A 148 -6.55 -17.17 -3.36
N VAL A 149 -6.05 -17.32 -2.14
CA VAL A 149 -5.45 -18.58 -1.65
C VAL A 149 -6.49 -19.68 -1.34
N MET A 150 -7.78 -19.34 -1.28
CA MET A 150 -8.80 -20.29 -0.82
C MET A 150 -9.15 -21.38 -1.81
N GLU A 151 -8.96 -21.19 -3.11
CA GLU A 151 -9.30 -22.24 -4.08
C GLU A 151 -8.46 -23.51 -3.87
N GLY A 152 -7.14 -23.35 -3.73
CA GLY A 152 -6.25 -24.46 -3.40
C GLY A 152 -6.54 -25.04 -2.02
N ALA A 153 -6.88 -24.17 -1.05
CA ALA A 153 -7.25 -24.56 0.30
C ALA A 153 -8.48 -25.49 0.32
N PHE A 154 -9.55 -25.07 -0.34
CA PHE A 154 -10.78 -25.83 -0.45
C PHE A 154 -10.56 -27.13 -1.23
N ALA A 155 -9.80 -27.11 -2.33
CA ALA A 155 -9.51 -28.31 -3.11
C ALA A 155 -8.75 -29.38 -2.27
N SER A 156 -7.74 -28.97 -1.49
CA SER A 156 -7.00 -29.86 -0.59
C SER A 156 -7.92 -30.42 0.50
N MET A 157 -8.72 -29.57 1.13
CA MET A 157 -9.66 -29.98 2.18
C MET A 157 -10.71 -30.97 1.67
N PHE A 158 -11.34 -30.68 0.53
CA PHE A 158 -12.34 -31.55 -0.09
C PHE A 158 -11.73 -32.89 -0.52
N GLN A 159 -10.48 -32.90 -0.97
CA GLN A 159 -9.74 -34.13 -1.26
C GLN A 159 -9.53 -34.97 0.00
N GLN A 160 -9.18 -34.35 1.13
CA GLN A 160 -8.99 -35.05 2.42
C GLN A 160 -10.31 -35.61 2.97
N MET A 161 -11.41 -34.88 2.77
CA MET A 161 -12.77 -35.32 3.09
C MET A 161 -13.26 -36.47 2.18
N GLY A 162 -12.56 -36.74 1.08
CA GLY A 162 -12.96 -37.77 0.10
C GLY A 162 -14.15 -37.36 -0.76
N LEU A 163 -14.39 -36.05 -0.91
CA LEU A 163 -15.47 -35.53 -1.73
C LEU A 163 -15.21 -35.79 -3.23
N PRO A 164 -16.28 -35.94 -4.04
CA PRO A 164 -16.15 -36.06 -5.49
C PRO A 164 -15.69 -34.73 -6.12
N GLU A 165 -14.85 -34.81 -7.16
CA GLU A 165 -14.37 -33.65 -7.94
C GLU A 165 -13.90 -32.44 -7.09
N PRO A 166 -13.00 -32.63 -6.10
CA PRO A 166 -12.67 -31.62 -5.08
C PRO A 166 -12.15 -30.30 -5.67
N ALA A 167 -11.35 -30.38 -6.73
CA ALA A 167 -10.84 -29.19 -7.43
C ALA A 167 -11.96 -28.40 -8.13
N GLN A 168 -12.94 -29.10 -8.73
CA GLN A 168 -14.04 -28.47 -9.43
C GLN A 168 -15.01 -27.79 -8.44
N GLN A 169 -15.32 -28.43 -7.32
CA GLN A 169 -16.14 -27.84 -6.26
C GLN A 169 -15.49 -26.56 -5.70
N ALA A 170 -14.19 -26.61 -5.38
CA ALA A 170 -13.45 -25.45 -4.91
C ALA A 170 -13.46 -24.28 -5.90
N GLN A 171 -13.24 -24.57 -7.19
CA GLN A 171 -13.32 -23.58 -8.26
C GLN A 171 -14.70 -22.92 -8.31
N HIS A 172 -15.78 -23.71 -8.25
CA HIS A 172 -17.15 -23.19 -8.32
C HIS A 172 -17.49 -22.28 -7.14
N ILE A 173 -17.12 -22.66 -5.91
CA ILE A 173 -17.32 -21.84 -4.71
C ILE A 173 -16.63 -20.49 -4.87
N VAL A 174 -15.35 -20.49 -5.27
CA VAL A 174 -14.57 -19.28 -5.44
C VAL A 174 -15.13 -18.38 -6.54
N GLU A 175 -15.48 -18.94 -7.70
CA GLU A 175 -16.06 -18.19 -8.82
C GLU A 175 -17.44 -17.62 -8.48
N SER A 176 -18.26 -18.34 -7.71
CA SER A 176 -19.56 -17.86 -7.23
C SER A 176 -19.45 -16.64 -6.31
N GLY A 177 -18.29 -16.48 -5.67
CA GLY A 177 -17.94 -15.36 -4.80
C GLY A 177 -17.45 -14.11 -5.54
N ILE A 178 -17.25 -14.13 -6.86
CA ILE A 178 -16.76 -12.96 -7.61
C ILE A 178 -17.84 -11.86 -7.64
N ASP A 179 -17.44 -10.65 -7.28
CA ASP A 179 -18.30 -9.46 -7.31
C ASP A 179 -18.12 -8.69 -8.62
N CYS A 180 -19.00 -8.93 -9.59
CA CYS A 180 -19.02 -8.13 -10.81
C CYS A 180 -19.57 -6.71 -10.57
N LEU A 181 -20.40 -6.52 -9.53
CA LEU A 181 -21.20 -5.31 -9.33
C LEU A 181 -20.40 -4.20 -8.66
N ILE A 182 -19.38 -4.53 -7.87
CA ILE A 182 -18.50 -3.53 -7.25
C ILE A 182 -17.92 -2.53 -8.27
N CYS A 183 -17.61 -3.00 -9.48
CA CYS A 183 -17.10 -2.18 -10.58
C CYS A 183 -18.18 -1.77 -11.60
N HIS A 184 -19.21 -2.59 -11.81
CA HIS A 184 -20.16 -2.38 -12.91
C HIS A 184 -21.51 -1.78 -12.50
N ALA A 185 -21.91 -1.87 -11.24
CA ALA A 185 -23.18 -1.30 -10.81
C ALA A 185 -23.04 0.21 -10.60
N GLU A 186 -23.93 1.02 -11.19
CA GLU A 186 -24.02 2.45 -10.88
C GLU A 186 -24.50 2.66 -9.45
N THR A 187 -25.46 1.84 -9.00
CA THR A 187 -25.94 1.80 -7.61
C THR A 187 -25.38 0.57 -6.91
N TYR A 188 -24.63 0.77 -5.84
CA TYR A 188 -24.08 -0.31 -5.02
C TYR A 188 -24.16 0.12 -3.56
N LYS A 189 -24.70 -0.73 -2.69
CA LYS A 189 -24.85 -0.43 -1.26
C LYS A 189 -23.69 -1.01 -0.46
N SER A 190 -23.16 -0.23 0.47
CA SER A 190 -22.18 -0.71 1.44
C SER A 190 -22.80 -1.70 2.44
N VAL A 191 -24.11 -1.58 2.67
CA VAL A 191 -24.91 -2.53 3.43
C VAL A 191 -26.05 -3.05 2.53
N PRO A 192 -25.97 -4.29 2.04
CA PRO A 192 -27.06 -4.88 1.27
C PRO A 192 -28.32 -5.08 2.13
N SER A 193 -29.47 -5.29 1.49
CA SER A 193 -30.71 -5.58 2.22
C SER A 193 -30.71 -7.03 2.75
N GLY A 194 -30.86 -7.21 4.06
CA GLY A 194 -30.98 -8.50 4.72
C GLY A 194 -31.18 -8.34 6.22
N ASP A 195 -31.96 -9.24 6.83
CA ASP A 195 -32.25 -9.21 8.26
C ASP A 195 -31.19 -9.95 9.10
N PHE A 196 -30.29 -10.70 8.44
CA PHE A 196 -29.32 -11.60 9.07
C PHE A 196 -27.86 -11.17 8.84
N LEU A 197 -27.65 -9.93 8.36
CA LEU A 197 -26.32 -9.34 8.20
C LEU A 197 -25.74 -8.93 9.55
N GLN A 198 -24.43 -9.10 9.70
CA GLN A 198 -23.67 -8.35 10.69
C GLN A 198 -23.28 -7.02 10.05
N VAL A 199 -23.75 -5.91 10.62
CA VAL A 199 -23.55 -4.56 10.06
C VAL A 199 -22.58 -3.79 10.92
N SER A 200 -21.68 -3.07 10.25
CA SER A 200 -20.74 -2.15 10.89
C SER A 200 -21.47 -1.02 11.61
N GLN A 201 -21.01 -0.63 12.79
CA GLN A 201 -21.65 0.41 13.60
C GLN A 201 -21.58 1.79 12.94
N HIS A 202 -20.52 2.06 12.17
CA HIS A 202 -20.37 3.30 11.38
C HIS A 202 -21.01 3.26 9.98
N ALA A 203 -21.82 2.24 9.66
CA ALA A 203 -22.47 2.18 8.36
C ALA A 203 -23.53 3.28 8.21
N ALA A 204 -23.60 3.92 7.04
CA ALA A 204 -24.60 4.94 6.76
C ALA A 204 -26.01 4.33 6.73
N GLU A 205 -27.01 5.05 7.26
CA GLU A 205 -28.41 4.58 7.31
C GLU A 205 -28.99 4.27 5.93
N ASP A 206 -28.56 5.00 4.89
CA ASP A 206 -28.97 4.81 3.50
C ASP A 206 -28.18 3.71 2.77
N GLY A 207 -27.15 3.15 3.41
CA GLY A 207 -26.25 2.15 2.85
C GLY A 207 -25.37 2.70 1.72
N ALA A 208 -25.08 4.00 1.67
CA ALA A 208 -24.22 4.59 0.64
C ALA A 208 -22.86 3.87 0.52
N SER A 209 -22.40 3.65 -0.72
CA SER A 209 -21.07 3.12 -1.04
C SER A 209 -20.29 4.12 -1.89
N PRO A 210 -19.06 4.51 -1.49
CA PRO A 210 -18.43 4.14 -0.22
C PRO A 210 -19.15 4.75 0.99
N SER A 211 -18.93 4.18 2.18
CA SER A 211 -19.36 4.81 3.45
C SER A 211 -18.57 6.10 3.70
N PRO A 212 -18.99 6.97 4.63
CA PRO A 212 -18.21 8.17 5.00
C PRO A 212 -16.77 7.86 5.43
N LEU A 213 -16.51 6.69 6.04
CA LEU A 213 -15.14 6.25 6.37
C LEU A 213 -14.38 5.63 5.17
N GLY A 214 -14.95 5.70 3.97
CA GLY A 214 -14.30 5.27 2.74
C GLY A 214 -14.33 3.77 2.45
N TYR A 215 -15.25 3.03 3.06
CA TYR A 215 -15.39 1.58 2.82
C TYR A 215 -16.46 1.29 1.78
N ALA A 216 -16.10 0.52 0.74
CA ALA A 216 -17.07 0.11 -0.26
C ALA A 216 -18.15 -0.83 0.29
N ARG A 217 -17.81 -1.63 1.31
CA ARG A 217 -18.68 -2.58 2.01
C ARG A 217 -18.53 -2.40 3.52
N ALA A 218 -19.63 -2.55 4.25
CA ALA A 218 -19.72 -2.32 5.68
C ALA A 218 -20.62 -3.37 6.38
N ALA A 219 -20.73 -4.57 5.79
CA ALA A 219 -21.49 -5.68 6.35
C ALA A 219 -20.84 -7.03 6.03
N HIS A 220 -21.09 -8.03 6.87
CA HIS A 220 -20.75 -9.43 6.67
C HIS A 220 -22.01 -10.28 6.54
N ASP A 221 -21.90 -11.37 5.78
CA ASP A 221 -22.84 -12.49 5.80
C ASP A 221 -22.13 -13.78 6.25
N ASN A 222 -22.85 -14.63 6.98
CA ASN A 222 -22.32 -15.88 7.56
C ASN A 222 -22.61 -17.07 6.64
N GLY A 223 -22.24 -16.95 5.37
CA GLY A 223 -22.58 -17.95 4.34
C GLY A 223 -24.06 -17.99 3.94
N ASP A 224 -24.92 -17.14 4.52
CA ASP A 224 -26.30 -16.91 4.09
C ASP A 224 -26.33 -15.76 3.08
N PHE A 225 -26.03 -16.05 1.81
CA PHE A 225 -25.87 -15.03 0.79
C PHE A 225 -27.20 -14.47 0.28
N ASP A 226 -28.28 -15.25 0.38
CA ASP A 226 -29.61 -14.80 -0.04
C ASP A 226 -30.46 -14.16 1.07
N GLN A 227 -29.96 -14.22 2.32
CA GLN A 227 -30.50 -13.62 3.53
C GLN A 227 -31.83 -14.25 3.97
N ASP A 228 -31.94 -15.57 3.84
CA ASP A 228 -33.12 -16.35 4.25
C ASP A 228 -33.07 -16.88 5.70
N GLY A 229 -31.94 -16.67 6.39
CA GLY A 229 -31.69 -17.07 7.77
C GLY A 229 -31.04 -18.44 7.91
N ILE A 230 -30.68 -19.10 6.81
CA ILE A 230 -30.04 -20.41 6.77
C ILE A 230 -28.75 -20.31 5.93
N PRO A 231 -27.59 -20.78 6.42
CA PRO A 231 -26.39 -20.83 5.59
C PRO A 231 -26.63 -21.61 4.29
N ASP A 232 -26.20 -21.03 3.17
CA ASP A 232 -26.38 -21.62 1.85
C ASP A 232 -25.57 -22.90 1.69
N ALA A 233 -26.15 -23.91 1.07
CA ALA A 233 -25.42 -25.08 0.64
C ALA A 233 -24.45 -24.71 -0.50
N GLN A 234 -23.18 -25.06 -0.34
CA GLN A 234 -22.08 -24.73 -1.26
C GLN A 234 -21.27 -25.95 -1.70
N ILE A 235 -21.42 -27.08 -0.99
CA ILE A 235 -20.68 -28.32 -1.21
C ILE A 235 -21.67 -29.40 -1.63
N ASP A 236 -21.27 -30.24 -2.59
CA ASP A 236 -21.95 -31.46 -3.02
C ASP A 236 -21.24 -32.66 -2.39
N LEU A 237 -21.82 -33.21 -1.31
CA LEU A 237 -21.19 -34.28 -0.54
C LEU A 237 -21.19 -35.64 -1.25
N ASP A 238 -22.24 -35.94 -2.02
CA ASP A 238 -22.46 -37.28 -2.59
C ASP A 238 -22.22 -37.37 -4.12
N GLY A 239 -22.00 -36.23 -4.76
CA GLY A 239 -21.68 -36.11 -6.18
C GLY A 239 -22.89 -36.21 -7.09
N ASP A 240 -24.10 -36.01 -6.58
CA ASP A 240 -25.33 -36.03 -7.37
C ASP A 240 -25.58 -34.72 -8.16
N GLY A 241 -24.73 -33.72 -7.94
CA GLY A 241 -24.81 -32.38 -8.55
C GLY A 241 -25.71 -31.41 -7.79
N VAL A 242 -26.19 -31.76 -6.60
CA VAL A 242 -26.99 -30.92 -5.72
C VAL A 242 -26.16 -30.50 -4.52
N LEU A 243 -26.05 -29.19 -4.30
CA LEU A 243 -25.39 -28.66 -3.11
C LEU A 243 -26.24 -28.97 -1.88
N ASP A 244 -25.67 -29.67 -0.91
CA ASP A 244 -26.37 -30.21 0.26
C ASP A 244 -25.66 -29.93 1.59
N MET A 245 -24.47 -29.31 1.56
CA MET A 245 -23.75 -28.89 2.76
C MET A 245 -23.24 -27.45 2.67
N PRO A 246 -23.38 -26.63 3.73
CA PRO A 246 -22.82 -25.29 3.78
C PRO A 246 -21.30 -25.32 3.94
N MET A 247 -20.65 -24.21 3.58
CA MET A 247 -19.22 -24.04 3.88
C MET A 247 -19.03 -23.63 5.34
N MET A 248 -18.44 -24.52 6.12
CA MET A 248 -18.18 -24.36 7.55
C MET A 248 -16.69 -24.21 7.83
N MET A 249 -16.35 -23.44 8.87
CA MET A 249 -15.01 -23.23 9.40
C MET A 249 -14.91 -23.85 10.79
N ASP A 250 -13.78 -24.50 11.06
CA ASP A 250 -13.35 -24.90 12.40
C ASP A 250 -12.57 -23.73 13.00
N THR A 251 -13.24 -22.96 13.87
CA THR A 251 -12.70 -21.70 14.39
C THR A 251 -11.88 -21.86 15.66
N ASP A 252 -12.03 -22.97 16.38
CA ASP A 252 -11.34 -23.26 17.64
C ASP A 252 -10.22 -24.31 17.50
N GLY A 253 -10.07 -24.90 16.32
CA GLY A 253 -8.98 -25.81 15.96
C GLY A 253 -9.17 -27.21 16.54
N ASP A 254 -10.40 -27.58 16.92
CA ASP A 254 -10.72 -28.91 17.45
C ASP A 254 -10.91 -29.98 16.35
N SER A 255 -10.76 -29.59 15.09
CA SER A 255 -10.98 -30.37 13.86
C SER A 255 -12.45 -30.66 13.53
N MET A 256 -13.40 -29.90 14.09
CA MET A 256 -14.84 -30.01 13.83
C MET A 256 -15.41 -28.66 13.37
N PRO A 257 -15.66 -28.46 12.06
CA PRO A 257 -16.26 -27.23 11.57
C PRO A 257 -17.64 -26.96 12.19
N ASP A 258 -17.78 -25.82 12.87
CA ASP A 258 -18.94 -25.49 13.69
C ASP A 258 -19.55 -24.11 13.38
N THR A 259 -18.80 -23.28 12.65
CA THR A 259 -19.16 -21.90 12.35
C THR A 259 -19.27 -21.70 10.84
N PRO A 260 -20.35 -21.07 10.31
CA PRO A 260 -20.39 -20.73 8.90
C PRO A 260 -19.22 -19.82 8.52
N TRP A 261 -18.70 -19.98 7.30
CA TRP A 261 -17.58 -19.15 6.84
C TRP A 261 -18.02 -17.67 6.73
N PRO A 262 -17.46 -16.73 7.53
CA PRO A 262 -17.84 -15.33 7.43
C PRO A 262 -17.29 -14.74 6.13
N THR A 263 -18.08 -13.98 5.40
CA THR A 263 -17.60 -13.24 4.23
C THR A 263 -18.14 -11.82 4.20
N ILE A 264 -17.42 -10.93 3.54
CA ILE A 264 -17.91 -9.57 3.33
C ILE A 264 -19.14 -9.63 2.42
N ALA A 265 -20.24 -9.05 2.88
CA ALA A 265 -21.49 -9.04 2.16
C ALA A 265 -21.36 -8.21 0.88
N GLN A 266 -21.88 -8.73 -0.22
CA GLN A 266 -21.91 -8.08 -1.53
C GLN A 266 -23.31 -7.57 -1.84
N ASP A 267 -23.43 -6.38 -2.43
CA ASP A 267 -24.71 -5.93 -2.95
C ASP A 267 -25.06 -6.68 -4.24
N ARG A 268 -25.87 -7.74 -4.08
CA ARG A 268 -26.44 -8.56 -5.16
C ARG A 268 -27.93 -8.27 -5.38
N SER A 269 -28.41 -7.10 -4.93
CA SER A 269 -29.82 -6.73 -5.04
C SER A 269 -30.26 -6.54 -6.50
N PRO A 270 -31.57 -6.69 -6.81
CA PRO A 270 -32.09 -6.34 -8.12
C PRO A 270 -31.79 -4.91 -8.54
N GLU A 271 -31.70 -3.97 -7.59
CA GLU A 271 -31.33 -2.57 -7.86
C GLU A 271 -29.90 -2.48 -8.40
N ALA A 272 -28.92 -3.07 -7.71
CA ALA A 272 -27.53 -3.10 -8.16
C ALA A 272 -27.38 -3.82 -9.51
N VAL A 273 -28.00 -5.00 -9.65
CA VAL A 273 -27.97 -5.79 -10.90
C VAL A 273 -28.61 -5.03 -12.08
N LEU A 274 -29.72 -4.31 -11.87
CA LEU A 274 -30.38 -3.53 -12.92
C LEU A 274 -29.63 -2.23 -13.24
N SER A 275 -28.73 -1.78 -12.37
CA SER A 275 -27.90 -0.58 -12.58
C SER A 275 -26.56 -0.87 -13.27
N ILE A 276 -26.33 -2.10 -13.74
CA ILE A 276 -25.10 -2.49 -14.44
C ILE A 276 -24.84 -1.59 -15.66
N GLY A 277 -23.61 -1.09 -15.77
CA GLY A 277 -23.11 -0.29 -16.87
C GLY A 277 -21.60 -0.45 -17.10
N PRO A 278 -21.03 0.35 -18.01
CA PRO A 278 -19.58 0.52 -18.05
C PRO A 278 -19.08 1.05 -16.70
N THR A 279 -17.82 0.75 -16.36
CA THR A 279 -17.20 1.35 -15.19
C THR A 279 -17.24 2.88 -15.30
N THR A 280 -17.36 3.56 -14.17
CA THR A 280 -17.34 5.03 -14.04
C THR A 280 -16.21 5.43 -13.10
N THR A 281 -15.86 6.72 -13.06
CA THR A 281 -14.90 7.22 -12.06
C THR A 281 -15.34 6.85 -10.63
N GLU A 282 -16.62 7.05 -10.30
CA GLU A 282 -17.18 6.71 -8.99
C GLU A 282 -17.04 5.23 -8.64
N THR A 283 -17.27 4.33 -9.60
CA THR A 283 -17.10 2.88 -9.35
C THR A 283 -15.66 2.51 -8.98
N CYS A 284 -14.67 3.26 -9.49
CA CYS A 284 -13.26 3.08 -9.12
C CYS A 284 -12.97 3.70 -7.74
N LEU A 285 -13.51 4.88 -7.46
CA LEU A 285 -13.25 5.61 -6.21
C LEU A 285 -13.83 4.95 -4.98
N ARG A 286 -14.85 4.07 -5.13
CA ARG A 286 -15.36 3.16 -4.06
C ARG A 286 -14.24 2.50 -3.24
N CYS A 287 -13.13 2.13 -3.88
CA CYS A 287 -12.02 1.44 -3.22
C CYS A 287 -10.70 2.22 -3.24
N HIS A 288 -10.53 3.21 -4.13
CA HIS A 288 -9.22 3.79 -4.44
C HIS A 288 -8.91 5.12 -3.76
N GLU A 289 -9.90 5.86 -3.24
CA GLU A 289 -9.68 7.18 -2.65
C GLU A 289 -9.55 7.16 -1.12
N HIS A 290 -10.57 6.66 -0.41
CA HIS A 290 -10.76 6.92 1.03
C HIS A 290 -10.44 5.75 1.98
N ALA A 291 -9.71 4.72 1.56
CA ALA A 291 -9.53 3.54 2.41
C ALA A 291 -8.64 3.79 3.66
N ARG A 292 -9.17 3.37 4.83
CA ARG A 292 -8.54 3.23 6.16
C ARG A 292 -8.16 4.48 6.94
N THR A 293 -7.83 5.61 6.29
CA THR A 293 -7.08 6.72 6.94
C THR A 293 -7.50 8.11 6.47
N GLY A 294 -8.75 8.29 6.03
CA GLY A 294 -9.24 9.51 5.40
C GLY A 294 -8.88 9.58 3.91
N TYR A 295 -7.60 9.38 3.58
CA TYR A 295 -7.11 9.40 2.19
C TYR A 295 -5.91 8.46 1.98
N LYS A 296 -6.14 7.33 1.31
CA LYS A 296 -5.19 6.21 1.19
C LYS A 296 -3.80 6.62 0.71
N ARG A 297 -3.74 7.47 -0.32
CA ARG A 297 -2.50 8.03 -0.89
C ARG A 297 -2.36 9.53 -0.68
N ALA A 298 -3.41 10.16 -0.15
CA ALA A 298 -3.51 11.59 0.12
C ALA A 298 -3.14 12.50 -1.07
N THR A 299 -3.59 12.07 -2.25
CA THR A 299 -3.62 12.82 -3.51
C THR A 299 -5.03 12.67 -4.07
N LEU A 300 -5.88 13.65 -3.80
CA LEU A 300 -7.30 13.63 -4.16
C LEU A 300 -7.48 13.60 -5.68
N PHE A 301 -8.46 12.84 -6.16
CA PHE A 301 -8.87 12.87 -7.57
C PHE A 301 -10.19 13.65 -7.71
N GLU A 302 -10.14 14.92 -7.32
CA GLU A 302 -11.31 15.80 -7.28
C GLU A 302 -11.03 17.14 -7.98
N GLU A 303 -12.10 17.82 -8.41
CA GLU A 303 -12.01 19.18 -8.95
C GLU A 303 -11.29 20.12 -7.98
N GLY A 304 -10.34 20.90 -8.51
CA GLY A 304 -9.50 21.80 -7.70
C GLY A 304 -8.28 21.11 -7.06
N TYR A 305 -8.24 19.78 -7.03
CA TYR A 305 -7.11 19.01 -6.52
C TYR A 305 -6.34 18.23 -7.59
N ASP A 306 -7.02 17.78 -8.62
CA ASP A 306 -6.42 17.20 -9.81
C ASP A 306 -7.05 17.81 -11.07
N VAL A 307 -6.22 18.38 -11.95
CA VAL A 307 -6.68 18.95 -13.23
C VAL A 307 -7.33 17.89 -14.14
N HIS A 308 -6.99 16.61 -13.98
CA HIS A 308 -7.57 15.52 -14.76
C HIS A 308 -8.95 15.08 -14.26
N ALA A 309 -9.29 15.38 -13.00
CA ALA A 309 -10.61 15.07 -12.43
C ALA A 309 -11.74 15.85 -13.13
N SER A 310 -11.44 17.03 -13.69
CA SER A 310 -12.42 17.85 -14.41
C SER A 310 -12.06 18.18 -15.87
N ALA A 311 -10.91 17.72 -16.39
CA ALA A 311 -10.48 17.95 -17.77
C ALA A 311 -11.58 17.62 -18.81
N ASP A 312 -11.86 18.54 -19.73
CA ASP A 312 -12.85 18.41 -20.81
C ASP A 312 -12.22 18.37 -22.22
N ILE A 313 -10.88 18.31 -22.27
CA ILE A 313 -10.05 18.23 -23.47
C ILE A 313 -9.61 16.79 -23.76
N GLU A 314 -9.32 16.49 -25.02
CA GLU A 314 -8.78 15.19 -25.43
C GLU A 314 -7.52 14.81 -24.60
N PRO A 315 -7.40 13.55 -24.14
CA PRO A 315 -8.27 12.39 -24.40
C PRO A 315 -9.46 12.22 -23.44
N PHE A 316 -9.72 13.17 -22.54
CA PHE A 316 -10.81 13.08 -21.55
C PHE A 316 -12.19 13.46 -22.13
N THR A 317 -12.23 14.13 -23.29
CA THR A 317 -13.49 14.57 -23.91
C THR A 317 -14.46 13.41 -24.11
N GLY A 318 -15.64 13.50 -23.49
CA GLY A 318 -16.68 12.48 -23.59
C GLY A 318 -16.40 11.18 -22.84
N SER A 319 -15.31 11.10 -22.07
CA SER A 319 -15.05 9.95 -21.22
C SER A 319 -16.01 9.92 -20.04
N HIS A 320 -16.66 8.77 -19.84
CA HIS A 320 -17.49 8.50 -18.67
C HIS A 320 -16.67 8.02 -17.47
N ASN A 321 -15.51 7.41 -17.72
CA ASN A 321 -14.56 6.97 -16.71
C ASN A 321 -13.21 7.64 -16.98
N ARG A 322 -12.87 8.60 -16.14
CA ARG A 322 -11.61 9.35 -16.27
C ARG A 322 -10.39 8.50 -15.90
N CYS A 323 -10.56 7.50 -15.04
CA CYS A 323 -9.47 6.62 -14.63
C CYS A 323 -8.97 5.79 -15.82
N THR A 324 -9.88 5.22 -16.62
CA THR A 324 -9.52 4.34 -17.75
C THR A 324 -9.01 5.07 -18.99
N VAL A 325 -9.00 6.40 -18.98
CA VAL A 325 -8.27 7.21 -19.97
C VAL A 325 -6.78 6.95 -19.89
N CYS A 326 -6.25 6.81 -18.67
CA CYS A 326 -4.85 6.44 -18.42
C CYS A 326 -4.73 4.93 -18.14
N HIS A 327 -5.55 4.42 -17.23
CA HIS A 327 -5.59 3.03 -16.80
C HIS A 327 -6.41 2.17 -17.76
N THR A 328 -5.98 2.10 -19.02
CA THR A 328 -6.67 1.31 -20.03
C THR A 328 -6.85 -0.14 -19.57
N ALA A 329 -8.00 -0.72 -19.88
CA ALA A 329 -8.33 -2.09 -19.50
C ALA A 329 -8.46 -3.00 -20.73
N SER A 330 -7.94 -4.22 -20.62
CA SER A 330 -8.17 -5.32 -21.57
C SER A 330 -8.31 -6.61 -20.77
N ASP A 331 -9.29 -7.44 -21.09
CA ASP A 331 -9.49 -8.73 -20.44
C ASP A 331 -9.52 -8.62 -18.89
N HIS A 332 -10.25 -7.60 -18.38
CA HIS A 332 -10.35 -7.22 -16.96
C HIS A 332 -9.03 -6.89 -16.24
N LYS A 333 -7.93 -6.76 -16.98
CA LYS A 333 -6.63 -6.31 -16.49
C LYS A 333 -6.47 -4.83 -16.72
N PHE A 334 -6.00 -4.12 -15.71
CA PHE A 334 -5.83 -2.67 -15.78
C PHE A 334 -4.35 -2.32 -15.87
N VAL A 335 -4.03 -1.44 -16.80
CA VAL A 335 -2.70 -0.86 -16.84
C VAL A 335 -2.51 0.02 -15.62
N ARG A 336 -1.50 -0.30 -14.80
CA ARG A 336 -1.12 0.53 -13.64
C ARG A 336 -0.10 1.61 -13.99
N GLY A 337 0.80 1.31 -14.93
CA GLY A 337 1.97 2.13 -15.27
C GLY A 337 3.26 1.58 -14.67
N HIS A 338 4.37 1.77 -15.37
CA HIS A 338 5.65 1.20 -14.92
C HIS A 338 6.30 2.03 -13.83
N ASN A 339 6.24 3.37 -13.86
CA ASN A 339 6.94 4.21 -12.89
C ASN A 339 6.13 4.53 -11.63
N VAL A 340 5.09 3.73 -11.38
CA VAL A 340 4.32 3.71 -10.13
C VAL A 340 4.50 2.34 -9.49
N GLY A 341 4.80 2.30 -8.20
CA GLY A 341 5.19 1.02 -7.58
C GLY A 341 5.97 1.13 -6.29
N GLY A 342 6.28 2.35 -5.85
CA GLY A 342 6.88 2.59 -4.54
C GLY A 342 6.17 1.81 -3.44
N ASP A 343 4.84 1.76 -3.48
CA ASP A 343 3.96 1.20 -2.45
C ASP A 343 3.75 -0.32 -2.49
N LEU A 344 4.46 -1.07 -3.35
CA LEU A 344 4.35 -2.54 -3.47
C LEU A 344 2.95 -3.07 -3.82
N ALA A 345 2.05 -2.25 -4.35
CA ALA A 345 0.82 -2.80 -4.91
C ALA A 345 1.15 -3.71 -6.13
N ALA A 346 0.36 -4.75 -6.36
CA ALA A 346 0.50 -5.60 -7.53
C ALA A 346 0.11 -4.85 -8.82
N ALA A 347 0.55 -5.34 -9.97
CA ALA A 347 0.17 -4.83 -11.28
C ALA A 347 -0.10 -6.00 -12.25
N ASP A 348 -1.17 -5.90 -13.04
CA ASP A 348 -1.49 -6.91 -14.06
C ASP A 348 -0.42 -7.03 -15.14
N TYR A 349 0.21 -5.90 -15.45
CA TYR A 349 1.28 -5.78 -16.44
C TYR A 349 2.56 -5.48 -15.68
N PRO A 350 3.44 -6.48 -15.47
CA PRO A 350 4.63 -6.32 -14.66
C PRO A 350 5.58 -5.34 -15.35
N PRO A 351 6.16 -4.40 -14.59
CA PRO A 351 7.07 -3.43 -15.16
C PRO A 351 8.44 -4.07 -15.45
N PRO A 352 9.28 -3.48 -16.33
CA PRO A 352 10.61 -4.01 -16.60
C PRO A 352 11.50 -3.91 -15.35
N PRO A 353 12.59 -4.71 -15.24
CA PRO A 353 13.50 -4.68 -14.09
C PRO A 353 14.03 -3.26 -13.76
N PRO A 354 14.44 -3.00 -12.51
CA PRO A 354 14.94 -1.69 -12.08
C PRO A 354 16.03 -1.12 -13.00
N GLY A 355 15.90 0.17 -13.33
CA GLY A 355 16.89 0.89 -14.16
C GLY A 355 16.86 0.56 -15.66
N VAL A 356 16.03 -0.39 -16.09
CA VAL A 356 15.72 -0.60 -17.51
C VAL A 356 14.73 0.48 -17.94
N VAL A 357 15.13 1.32 -18.90
CA VAL A 357 14.26 2.35 -19.47
C VAL A 357 13.07 1.65 -20.14
N PRO A 358 11.82 1.92 -19.70
CA PRO A 358 10.65 1.38 -20.36
C PRO A 358 10.61 1.79 -21.83
N ASP A 359 10.09 0.91 -22.69
CA ASP A 359 9.81 1.29 -24.07
C ASP A 359 8.77 2.44 -24.07
N PRO A 360 9.09 3.62 -24.66
CA PRO A 360 8.15 4.73 -24.71
C PRO A 360 6.90 4.43 -25.54
N ASP A 361 6.94 3.42 -26.40
CA ASP A 361 5.79 2.97 -27.19
C ASP A 361 5.01 1.84 -26.49
N ASP A 362 5.42 1.43 -25.29
CA ASP A 362 4.73 0.42 -24.51
C ASP A 362 3.39 0.96 -23.98
N PRO A 363 2.24 0.39 -24.40
CA PRO A 363 0.93 0.85 -23.95
C PRO A 363 0.69 0.61 -22.45
N THR A 364 1.48 -0.25 -21.77
CA THR A 364 1.36 -0.48 -20.33
C THR A 364 2.19 0.52 -19.50
N ASN A 365 3.00 1.34 -20.17
CA ASN A 365 3.81 2.38 -19.54
C ASN A 365 3.06 3.71 -19.46
N ILE A 366 2.22 3.87 -18.42
CA ILE A 366 1.59 5.16 -18.11
C ILE A 366 2.65 6.14 -17.62
N MET A 367 2.86 7.21 -18.39
CA MET A 367 3.67 8.37 -18.01
C MET A 367 2.96 9.65 -18.44
N CYS A 368 3.29 10.78 -17.82
CA CYS A 368 2.77 12.08 -18.25
C CYS A 368 3.07 12.34 -19.75
N THR A 369 4.20 11.85 -20.25
CA THR A 369 4.62 12.04 -21.64
C THR A 369 3.85 11.23 -22.66
N THR A 370 3.03 10.26 -22.24
CA THR A 370 2.15 9.49 -23.13
C THR A 370 1.13 10.42 -23.80
N CYS A 371 0.62 11.42 -23.06
CA CYS A 371 -0.27 12.45 -23.61
C CYS A 371 0.43 13.81 -23.77
N HIS A 372 1.35 14.17 -22.87
CA HIS A 372 2.06 15.44 -22.89
C HIS A 372 3.44 15.31 -23.58
N ARG A 373 3.43 15.37 -24.91
CA ARG A 373 4.65 15.11 -25.71
C ARG A 373 5.77 16.12 -25.41
N LEU A 374 6.96 15.61 -25.12
CA LEU A 374 8.12 16.42 -24.72
C LEU A 374 8.52 17.47 -25.77
N ASP A 375 8.41 17.15 -27.05
CA ASP A 375 8.71 18.08 -28.15
C ASP A 375 7.74 19.26 -28.18
N GLU A 376 6.46 19.04 -27.85
CA GLU A 376 5.45 20.09 -27.75
C GLU A 376 5.67 20.98 -26.52
N ILE A 377 6.00 20.38 -25.37
CA ILE A 377 6.38 21.11 -24.16
C ILE A 377 7.62 22.00 -24.41
N GLN A 378 8.65 21.45 -25.05
CA GLN A 378 9.87 22.19 -25.39
C GLN A 378 9.63 23.26 -26.48
N GLN A 379 8.71 23.02 -27.41
CA GLN A 379 8.32 24.01 -28.43
C GLN A 379 7.54 25.17 -27.82
N ALA A 380 6.61 24.92 -26.90
CA ALA A 380 5.88 25.98 -26.18
C ALA A 380 6.83 26.93 -25.42
N VAL A 381 7.95 26.40 -24.92
CA VAL A 381 9.02 27.15 -24.27
C VAL A 381 9.84 28.00 -25.25
N THR A 382 10.02 27.54 -26.49
CA THR A 382 10.87 28.18 -27.49
C THR A 382 10.09 29.00 -28.52
N GLY A 383 8.76 28.97 -28.49
CA GLY A 383 7.89 29.41 -29.57
C GLY A 383 6.61 30.13 -29.14
N SER A 384 6.74 31.38 -28.69
CA SER A 384 5.70 32.41 -28.86
C SER A 384 6.31 33.81 -29.02
N ASP A 385 7.37 33.91 -29.81
CA ASP A 385 7.67 35.07 -30.66
C ASP A 385 8.97 34.79 -31.41
N LYS A 386 8.85 34.30 -32.64
CA LYS A 386 9.95 34.35 -33.61
C LYS A 386 10.20 35.82 -33.99
N GLY A 387 10.74 36.60 -33.06
CA GLY A 387 11.07 38.00 -33.32
C GLY A 387 11.51 38.88 -32.16
N LYS A 388 11.14 38.61 -30.89
CA LYS A 388 11.33 39.61 -29.81
C LYS A 388 11.85 39.13 -28.45
N GLN A 389 12.48 37.96 -28.36
CA GLN A 389 13.23 37.56 -27.14
C GLN A 389 14.69 37.18 -27.41
N LYS A 390 15.36 37.88 -28.32
CA LYS A 390 16.83 37.83 -28.47
C LYS A 390 17.51 39.12 -27.96
N ALA A 391 17.16 39.63 -26.78
CA ALA A 391 17.87 40.77 -26.18
C ALA A 391 17.57 41.01 -24.69
N ALA A 392 17.59 39.99 -23.83
CA ALA A 392 17.81 40.11 -22.38
C ALA A 392 18.09 38.70 -21.85
N GLY A 393 19.07 38.52 -20.96
CA GLY A 393 19.59 37.21 -20.52
C GLY A 393 18.50 36.15 -20.30
N LYS A 394 18.64 35.02 -21.01
CA LYS A 394 17.70 33.89 -21.04
C LYS A 394 17.24 33.52 -19.62
N LYS A 395 15.97 33.76 -19.28
CA LYS A 395 15.31 33.00 -18.20
C LYS A 395 15.13 31.58 -18.74
N GLY A 396 15.86 30.61 -18.18
CA GLY A 396 15.65 29.20 -18.51
C GLY A 396 14.21 28.81 -18.18
N SER A 397 13.61 27.95 -18.99
CA SER A 397 12.32 27.33 -18.65
C SER A 397 12.52 26.23 -17.64
N VAL A 398 11.53 26.01 -16.77
CA VAL A 398 11.50 24.86 -15.86
C VAL A 398 11.46 23.53 -16.63
N HIS A 399 10.88 23.52 -17.84
CA HIS A 399 10.91 22.34 -18.74
C HIS A 399 12.15 22.33 -19.66
N ASP A 400 13.30 22.80 -19.18
CA ASP A 400 14.54 22.60 -19.93
C ASP A 400 14.95 21.12 -19.93
N GLN A 401 15.77 20.73 -20.90
CA GLN A 401 16.18 19.34 -21.08
C GLN A 401 16.82 18.74 -19.82
N ARG A 402 17.52 19.54 -19.00
CA ARG A 402 18.19 19.03 -17.78
C ARG A 402 17.18 18.63 -16.71
N HIS A 403 16.07 19.35 -16.59
CA HIS A 403 14.99 18.96 -15.68
C HIS A 403 14.28 17.71 -16.20
N LEU A 404 13.92 17.69 -17.48
CA LEU A 404 13.21 16.55 -18.09
C LEU A 404 14.02 15.24 -18.08
N GLU A 405 15.35 15.32 -18.00
CA GLU A 405 16.25 14.15 -17.89
C GLU A 405 16.49 13.70 -16.44
N SER A 406 16.12 14.49 -15.42
CA SER A 406 16.53 14.23 -14.03
C SER A 406 15.41 14.36 -13.01
N ILE A 407 14.24 14.90 -13.37
CA ILE A 407 13.13 15.18 -12.45
C ILE A 407 11.86 14.60 -13.06
N ALA A 408 11.16 13.77 -12.30
CA ALA A 408 9.86 13.25 -12.66
C ALA A 408 8.83 14.40 -12.73
N CYS A 409 7.87 14.32 -13.65
CA CYS A 409 6.88 15.38 -13.84
C CYS A 409 6.09 15.63 -12.55
N GLU A 410 5.77 14.56 -11.85
CA GLU A 410 5.11 14.47 -10.56
C GLU A 410 5.80 15.35 -9.51
N THR A 411 7.13 15.46 -9.51
CA THR A 411 7.86 16.29 -8.52
C THR A 411 7.45 17.75 -8.60
N CYS A 412 7.20 18.26 -9.80
CA CYS A 412 6.80 19.66 -9.98
C CYS A 412 5.28 19.85 -9.97
N HIS A 413 4.54 18.85 -10.45
CA HIS A 413 3.10 18.96 -10.67
C HIS A 413 2.24 18.42 -9.53
N ILE A 414 2.83 17.66 -8.59
CA ILE A 414 2.20 17.22 -7.35
C ILE A 414 3.01 17.81 -6.17
N PRO A 415 2.93 19.13 -5.95
CA PRO A 415 3.76 19.82 -4.95
C PRO A 415 3.44 19.43 -3.51
N TYR A 416 2.24 18.89 -3.24
CA TYR A 416 1.77 18.56 -1.90
C TYR A 416 1.05 17.21 -1.89
N SER A 417 1.21 16.48 -0.78
CA SER A 417 0.36 15.36 -0.36
C SER A 417 -0.34 15.73 0.95
N GLY A 418 -1.13 14.83 1.53
CA GLY A 418 -1.75 15.05 2.85
C GLY A 418 -1.75 13.83 3.79
N GLY A 419 -2.55 13.95 4.84
CA GLY A 419 -2.92 12.87 5.77
C GLY A 419 -1.78 12.30 6.61
N ILE A 420 -1.96 11.05 7.03
CA ILE A 420 -1.03 10.34 7.93
C ILE A 420 0.37 10.22 7.30
N THR A 421 1.42 10.60 8.01
CA THR A 421 2.84 10.36 7.67
C THR A 421 3.51 9.35 8.60
N TYR A 422 2.87 9.04 9.73
CA TYR A 422 3.37 8.08 10.71
C TYR A 422 2.24 7.38 11.47
N SER A 423 2.36 6.08 11.73
CA SER A 423 1.40 5.32 12.54
C SER A 423 2.10 4.35 13.49
N LEU A 424 1.56 4.15 14.69
CA LEU A 424 2.18 3.41 15.80
C LEU A 424 1.24 2.36 16.37
N TYR A 425 1.48 1.09 16.10
CA TYR A 425 0.85 -0.01 16.84
C TYR A 425 1.70 -0.38 18.04
N GLY A 426 1.13 -0.33 19.23
CA GLY A 426 1.79 -0.84 20.42
C GLY A 426 0.82 -1.42 21.43
N ASP A 427 1.37 -1.91 22.53
CA ASP A 427 0.55 -2.41 23.61
C ASP A 427 -0.30 -1.28 24.17
N GLY A 428 -1.62 -1.48 24.20
CA GLY A 428 -2.60 -0.53 24.69
C GLY A 428 -3.27 0.37 23.64
N ALA A 429 -2.64 0.70 22.50
CA ALA A 429 -3.22 1.62 21.51
C ALA A 429 -2.58 1.62 20.11
N HIS A 430 -3.32 2.20 19.15
CA HIS A 430 -2.87 2.55 17.80
C HIS A 430 -2.98 4.07 17.57
N ILE A 431 -1.85 4.75 17.32
CA ILE A 431 -1.81 6.23 17.21
C ILE A 431 -1.27 6.65 15.85
N SER A 432 -1.82 7.70 15.25
CA SER A 432 -1.41 8.19 13.92
C SER A 432 -1.05 9.67 13.91
N PHE A 433 -0.08 10.05 13.10
CA PHE A 433 0.50 11.40 13.03
C PHE A 433 0.69 11.84 11.59
N GLY A 434 0.52 13.13 11.36
CA GLY A 434 1.03 13.89 10.21
C GLY A 434 2.28 14.69 10.60
N ARG A 435 2.64 15.66 9.75
CA ARG A 435 3.78 16.55 9.96
C ARG A 435 3.38 17.96 10.36
N ASN A 436 4.16 18.56 11.26
CA ASN A 436 4.04 19.99 11.57
C ASN A 436 4.77 20.87 10.53
N ALA A 437 4.74 22.19 10.72
CA ALA A 437 5.32 23.16 9.80
C ALA A 437 6.85 23.03 9.67
N GLU A 438 7.52 22.49 10.68
CA GLU A 438 8.95 22.18 10.70
C GLU A 438 9.28 20.83 10.03
N GLY A 439 8.28 20.10 9.53
CA GLY A 439 8.44 18.81 8.87
C GLY A 439 8.62 17.63 9.83
N LYS A 440 8.31 17.80 11.12
CA LYS A 440 8.43 16.76 12.15
C LYS A 440 7.15 15.96 12.29
N ASP A 441 7.27 14.65 12.52
CA ASP A 441 6.14 13.73 12.74
C ASP A 441 5.57 13.88 14.17
N THR A 442 4.95 15.01 14.49
CA THR A 442 4.46 15.34 15.85
C THR A 442 3.02 15.85 15.88
N LYS A 443 2.40 15.95 14.70
CA LYS A 443 1.04 16.46 14.54
C LYS A 443 0.07 15.29 14.58
N LEU A 444 -0.70 15.11 15.66
CA LEU A 444 -1.65 13.99 15.79
C LEU A 444 -2.77 14.05 14.72
N ILE A 445 -3.12 12.92 14.12
CA ILE A 445 -4.24 12.82 13.17
C ILE A 445 -5.54 12.69 13.96
N THR A 446 -6.57 13.48 13.66
CA THR A 446 -7.88 13.45 14.32
C THR A 446 -8.77 12.33 13.79
N ALA A 447 -9.82 12.01 14.54
CA ALA A 447 -10.86 11.08 14.08
C ALA A 447 -11.69 11.67 12.94
N ASP A 448 -11.89 12.99 12.95
CA ASP A 448 -12.56 13.77 11.93
C ASP A 448 -11.96 13.55 10.53
N HIS A 449 -10.62 13.53 10.44
CA HIS A 449 -9.90 13.28 9.18
C HIS A 449 -10.25 11.97 8.47
N MET A 450 -10.87 11.04 9.17
CA MET A 450 -11.20 9.71 8.66
C MET A 450 -12.56 9.68 7.96
N ARG A 451 -13.36 10.74 8.08
CA ARG A 451 -14.70 10.88 7.53
C ARG A 451 -14.63 11.79 6.31
N ALA A 452 -15.24 11.36 5.21
CA ALA A 452 -15.47 12.20 4.05
C ALA A 452 -16.94 12.61 4.06
N GLU A 453 -17.22 13.87 4.41
CA GLU A 453 -18.57 14.43 4.39
C GLU A 453 -18.85 15.21 3.11
N ASP A 454 -18.60 16.53 3.13
CA ASP A 454 -18.83 17.43 2.00
C ASP A 454 -17.53 18.06 1.48
N ALA A 455 -17.63 18.81 0.39
CA ALA A 455 -16.45 19.40 -0.25
C ALA A 455 -15.69 20.42 0.63
N ALA A 456 -16.35 21.04 1.62
CA ALA A 456 -15.70 21.97 2.55
C ALA A 456 -14.92 21.21 3.63
N ASP A 457 -15.50 20.13 4.14
CA ASP A 457 -14.87 19.17 5.06
C ASP A 457 -13.62 18.53 4.44
N ILE A 458 -13.73 17.96 3.23
CA ILE A 458 -12.60 17.41 2.47
C ILE A 458 -11.48 18.46 2.27
N ALA A 459 -11.85 19.73 2.08
CA ALA A 459 -10.87 20.80 1.96
C ALA A 459 -10.18 21.13 3.29
N ALA A 460 -10.91 21.11 4.41
CA ALA A 460 -10.37 21.28 5.74
C ALA A 460 -9.41 20.14 6.10
N ASP A 461 -9.82 18.89 5.88
CA ASP A 461 -9.03 17.67 6.01
C ASP A 461 -7.68 17.77 5.29
N TYR A 462 -7.73 18.03 3.99
CA TYR A 462 -6.54 18.09 3.16
C TYR A 462 -5.61 19.21 3.62
N THR A 463 -6.17 20.37 3.99
CA THR A 463 -5.41 21.53 4.48
C THR A 463 -4.78 21.25 5.85
N ALA A 464 -5.53 20.62 6.76
CA ALA A 464 -5.09 20.29 8.11
C ALA A 464 -3.82 19.44 8.09
N TYR A 465 -3.71 18.50 7.16
CA TYR A 465 -2.57 17.57 7.11
C TYR A 465 -1.73 17.66 5.84
N GLN A 466 -1.78 18.79 5.14
CA GLN A 466 -0.97 19.04 3.96
C GLN A 466 0.53 18.95 4.28
N ALA A 467 1.27 18.21 3.45
CA ALA A 467 2.70 17.99 3.60
C ALA A 467 3.44 18.10 2.26
N LEU A 468 4.67 18.59 2.31
CA LEU A 468 5.59 18.56 1.17
C LEU A 468 6.20 17.16 1.03
N PRO A 469 6.43 16.66 -0.20
CA PRO A 469 7.00 15.34 -0.41
C PRO A 469 8.47 15.28 -0.03
N ALA A 470 8.92 14.08 0.36
CA ALA A 470 10.33 13.73 0.36
C ALA A 470 10.78 13.48 -1.09
N LEU A 471 11.92 14.04 -1.49
CA LEU A 471 12.47 13.83 -2.82
C LEU A 471 13.60 12.80 -2.74
N VAL A 472 13.47 11.72 -3.52
CA VAL A 472 14.49 10.67 -3.63
C VAL A 472 14.72 10.32 -5.10
N TRP A 473 15.89 9.75 -5.40
CA TRP A 473 16.13 9.13 -6.70
C TRP A 473 15.32 7.84 -6.79
N TYR A 474 14.69 7.60 -7.93
CA TYR A 474 13.86 6.41 -8.15
C TYR A 474 13.94 5.94 -9.60
N ASN A 475 14.14 4.63 -9.79
CA ASN A 475 14.21 3.97 -11.11
C ASN A 475 13.26 2.76 -11.22
N GLY A 476 12.28 2.66 -10.31
CA GLY A 476 11.41 1.51 -10.19
C GLY A 476 11.74 0.58 -9.02
N GLY A 477 13.02 0.42 -8.67
CA GLY A 477 13.47 -0.54 -7.66
C GLY A 477 13.18 -0.11 -6.22
N VAL A 478 12.61 -1.01 -5.43
CA VAL A 478 12.28 -0.82 -4.01
C VAL A 478 12.63 -2.01 -3.13
N SER A 479 12.72 -1.78 -1.82
CA SER A 479 12.75 -2.84 -0.81
C SER A 479 11.36 -3.42 -0.51
N PHE A 480 11.27 -4.53 0.24
CA PHE A 480 10.03 -5.06 0.85
C PHE A 480 9.27 -4.07 1.75
N LEU A 481 9.95 -3.01 2.17
CA LEU A 481 9.37 -1.93 2.92
C LEU A 481 9.02 -0.74 2.02
N ALA A 482 9.03 -0.89 0.70
CA ALA A 482 8.67 0.17 -0.23
C ALA A 482 9.64 1.37 -0.22
N GLN A 483 10.93 1.15 0.09
CA GLN A 483 11.96 2.20 0.09
C GLN A 483 12.76 2.16 -1.22
N SER A 484 13.02 3.32 -1.83
CA SER A 484 13.77 3.40 -3.10
C SER A 484 15.21 2.90 -2.95
N LEU A 485 15.68 2.10 -3.90
CA LEU A 485 17.05 1.57 -3.96
C LEU A 485 17.90 2.28 -5.02
N SER A 486 17.63 3.57 -5.25
CA SER A 486 18.32 4.39 -6.24
C SER A 486 18.97 5.62 -5.63
N VAL A 487 20.06 6.08 -6.26
CA VAL A 487 20.84 7.23 -5.84
C VAL A 487 21.20 8.11 -7.03
N ARG A 488 21.86 9.25 -6.77
CA ARG A 488 22.35 10.14 -7.83
C ARG A 488 23.27 9.39 -8.80
N GLY A 489 22.86 9.34 -10.07
CA GLY A 489 23.61 8.67 -11.13
C GLY A 489 23.24 7.20 -11.34
N SER A 490 22.30 6.64 -10.56
CA SER A 490 21.72 5.32 -10.88
C SER A 490 21.08 5.34 -12.28
N PRO A 491 21.28 4.30 -13.11
CA PRO A 491 20.68 4.23 -14.44
C PRO A 491 19.16 4.36 -14.38
N GLY A 492 18.61 5.24 -15.24
CA GLY A 492 17.17 5.48 -15.35
C GLY A 492 16.53 6.17 -14.15
N ALA A 493 17.30 6.54 -13.11
CA ALA A 493 16.74 7.17 -11.93
C ALA A 493 16.39 8.63 -12.18
N MET A 494 15.22 9.05 -11.72
CA MET A 494 14.79 10.45 -11.68
C MET A 494 14.52 10.87 -10.23
N ILE A 495 14.60 12.17 -9.96
CA ILE A 495 14.11 12.75 -8.70
C ILE A 495 12.58 12.63 -8.72
N THR A 496 12.03 11.88 -7.77
CA THR A 496 10.60 11.53 -7.70
C THR A 496 10.05 11.93 -6.33
N PRO A 497 8.80 12.43 -6.23
CA PRO A 497 8.22 12.78 -4.95
C PRO A 497 7.61 11.55 -4.28
N PHE A 498 7.92 11.39 -3.00
CA PHE A 498 7.38 10.34 -2.14
C PHE A 498 6.64 10.98 -0.98
N LYS A 499 5.49 10.38 -0.62
CA LYS A 499 4.91 10.55 0.70
C LYS A 499 5.69 9.63 1.66
N PRO A 500 6.50 10.20 2.57
CA PRO A 500 7.21 9.40 3.53
C PRO A 500 6.22 8.88 4.58
N MET A 501 6.21 7.57 4.76
CA MET A 501 5.53 6.87 5.86
C MET A 501 6.59 6.29 6.78
N ALA A 502 6.67 6.77 8.01
CA ALA A 502 7.25 5.97 9.08
C ALA A 502 6.14 5.08 9.65
N ASN A 503 6.40 3.88 10.12
CA ASN A 503 5.42 3.09 10.87
C ASN A 503 6.13 2.42 12.04
N GLY A 504 5.53 2.52 13.21
CA GLY A 504 5.85 1.75 14.40
C GLY A 504 5.35 0.34 14.20
N MET A 505 6.30 -0.57 14.12
CA MET A 505 6.06 -1.98 14.00
C MET A 505 6.30 -2.70 15.30
N VAL A 506 5.68 -3.86 15.42
CA VAL A 506 5.89 -4.78 16.51
C VAL A 506 6.91 -5.83 16.07
N PHE A 507 7.94 -6.05 16.87
CA PHE A 507 8.98 -7.05 16.62
C PHE A 507 9.13 -8.04 17.76
N ASP A 508 9.71 -9.19 17.44
CA ASP A 508 10.20 -10.15 18.42
C ASP A 508 11.44 -9.59 19.15
N ALA A 509 11.24 -9.09 20.37
CA ALA A 509 12.30 -8.55 21.21
C ALA A 509 13.31 -9.62 21.65
N ARG A 510 12.94 -10.91 21.61
CA ARG A 510 13.85 -12.03 21.92
C ARG A 510 15.01 -12.12 20.93
N PHE A 511 14.93 -11.46 19.77
CA PHE A 511 16.07 -11.26 18.88
C PHE A 511 17.30 -10.68 19.60
N PHE A 512 17.09 -9.76 20.53
CA PHE A 512 18.17 -9.12 21.26
C PHE A 512 18.81 -10.01 22.34
N ASP A 513 18.23 -11.19 22.61
CA ASP A 513 18.81 -12.17 23.53
C ASP A 513 19.97 -12.98 22.92
N GLU A 514 20.24 -12.82 21.62
CA GLU A 514 21.31 -13.53 20.91
C GLU A 514 21.23 -15.06 21.06
N VAL A 515 20.03 -15.61 20.99
CA VAL A 515 19.84 -17.07 20.93
C VAL A 515 20.13 -17.54 19.51
N TYR A 516 21.12 -18.39 19.33
CA TYR A 516 21.52 -18.92 18.01
C TYR A 516 21.07 -20.37 17.81
N THR A 517 20.77 -20.70 16.56
CA THR A 517 20.61 -22.08 16.06
C THR A 517 21.36 -22.22 14.73
N THR A 518 21.34 -23.39 14.08
CA THR A 518 22.11 -23.66 12.85
C THR A 518 21.22 -23.87 11.64
N ASN A 519 21.62 -23.34 10.48
CA ASN A 519 20.99 -23.62 9.19
C ASN A 519 21.42 -25.00 8.63
N ALA A 520 20.92 -25.38 7.45
CA ALA A 520 21.23 -26.68 6.83
C ALA A 520 22.73 -26.85 6.50
N ALA A 521 23.43 -25.75 6.22
CA ALA A 521 24.87 -25.72 5.98
C ALA A 521 25.71 -25.75 7.29
N GLY A 522 25.07 -25.76 8.46
CA GLY A 522 25.74 -25.75 9.77
C GLY A 522 26.22 -24.36 10.23
N ALA A 523 25.84 -23.28 9.53
CA ALA A 523 26.15 -21.92 9.93
C ALA A 523 25.16 -21.42 11.00
N PRO A 524 25.64 -20.72 12.05
CA PRO A 524 24.75 -20.18 13.07
C PRO A 524 23.96 -18.98 12.55
N TYR A 525 22.68 -18.87 12.96
CA TYR A 525 21.82 -17.70 12.74
C TYR A 525 20.97 -17.42 13.98
N ASN A 526 20.50 -16.19 14.13
CA ASN A 526 19.67 -15.79 15.28
C ASN A 526 18.29 -16.46 15.21
N ALA A 527 17.91 -17.19 16.25
CA ALA A 527 16.68 -17.97 16.34
C ALA A 527 15.40 -17.13 16.44
N HIS A 528 15.49 -15.81 16.46
CA HIS A 528 14.35 -14.89 16.44
C HIS A 528 14.44 -13.87 15.30
N SER A 529 15.30 -14.15 14.31
CA SER A 529 15.37 -13.38 13.07
C SER A 529 14.26 -13.77 12.10
N MET A 530 13.92 -12.90 11.15
CA MET A 530 12.98 -13.22 10.06
C MET A 530 13.42 -14.46 9.25
N TYR A 531 14.72 -14.71 9.14
CA TYR A 531 15.25 -15.89 8.45
C TYR A 531 14.75 -17.21 9.06
N ARG A 532 14.47 -17.25 10.38
CA ARG A 532 13.88 -18.43 11.02
C ARG A 532 12.62 -18.89 10.32
N PHE A 533 11.82 -17.94 9.85
CA PHE A 533 10.56 -18.25 9.18
C PHE A 533 10.82 -19.11 7.94
N TYR A 534 11.97 -19.03 7.28
CA TYR A 534 12.29 -19.84 6.09
C TYR A 534 13.20 -21.04 6.40
N ALA A 535 13.84 -21.06 7.57
CA ALA A 535 14.87 -22.03 7.89
C ALA A 535 14.31 -23.40 8.30
N ASN A 536 13.07 -23.47 8.77
CA ASN A 536 12.50 -24.68 9.37
C ASN A 536 11.87 -25.61 8.32
N GLN A 537 11.80 -26.89 8.67
CA GLN A 537 11.04 -27.94 7.97
C GLN A 537 10.49 -28.90 9.01
N ASP A 538 9.29 -29.40 8.80
CA ASP A 538 8.71 -30.50 9.58
C ASP A 538 9.45 -31.81 9.28
N SER A 539 9.70 -32.62 10.32
CA SER A 539 10.51 -33.83 10.17
C SER A 539 9.79 -34.96 9.45
N ASP A 540 8.46 -34.98 9.50
CA ASP A 540 7.64 -36.11 9.06
C ASP A 540 7.18 -35.91 7.61
N THR A 541 6.81 -34.67 7.27
CA THR A 541 6.36 -34.28 5.93
C THR A 541 7.51 -33.75 5.05
N GLY A 542 8.59 -33.25 5.64
CA GLY A 542 9.65 -32.54 4.92
C GLY A 542 9.22 -31.16 4.40
N MET A 543 8.02 -30.69 4.76
CA MET A 543 7.47 -29.39 4.36
C MET A 543 7.72 -28.34 5.45
N GLY A 544 7.91 -27.10 5.05
CA GLY A 544 7.89 -25.94 5.94
C GLY A 544 7.50 -24.68 5.19
N ASN A 545 7.61 -23.54 5.87
CA ASN A 545 7.22 -22.24 5.31
C ASN A 545 7.91 -21.92 3.98
N ALA A 546 9.18 -22.35 3.79
CA ALA A 546 9.90 -22.10 2.54
C ALA A 546 9.28 -22.85 1.35
N GLU A 547 8.83 -24.10 1.52
CA GLU A 547 8.09 -24.84 0.50
C GLU A 547 6.77 -24.17 0.18
N VAL A 548 6.06 -23.65 1.20
CA VAL A 548 4.79 -22.98 1.01
C VAL A 548 4.96 -21.66 0.23
N PHE A 549 5.93 -20.82 0.62
CA PHE A 549 6.20 -19.58 -0.11
C PHE A 549 6.69 -19.82 -1.53
N TYR A 550 7.51 -20.85 -1.74
CA TYR A 550 7.92 -21.25 -3.08
C TYR A 550 6.72 -21.71 -3.93
N ALA A 551 5.79 -22.49 -3.34
CA ALA A 551 4.57 -22.91 -4.02
C ALA A 551 3.61 -21.74 -4.36
N MET A 552 3.66 -20.65 -3.59
CA MET A 552 2.93 -19.40 -3.85
C MET A 552 3.67 -18.44 -4.80
N ASP A 553 4.81 -18.84 -5.38
CA ASP A 553 5.68 -17.99 -6.21
C ASP A 553 6.18 -16.73 -5.47
N MET A 554 6.24 -16.74 -4.13
CA MET A 554 6.67 -15.60 -3.30
C MET A 554 8.20 -15.56 -3.05
N SER A 555 8.95 -16.50 -3.61
CA SER A 555 10.41 -16.59 -3.51
C SER A 555 10.97 -17.21 -4.78
N ASP A 556 11.94 -16.54 -5.41
CA ASP A 556 12.65 -17.10 -6.57
C ASP A 556 13.72 -18.14 -6.16
N LEU A 557 14.21 -18.09 -4.91
CA LEU A 557 15.09 -19.12 -4.36
C LEU A 557 14.30 -20.37 -4.00
N THR A 558 14.82 -21.53 -4.36
CA THR A 558 14.26 -22.82 -3.91
C THR A 558 14.40 -22.97 -2.39
N PRO A 559 13.53 -23.77 -1.73
CA PRO A 559 13.63 -23.98 -0.29
C PRO A 559 15.00 -24.49 0.17
N GLU A 560 15.66 -25.33 -0.63
CA GLU A 560 17.02 -25.81 -0.35
C GLU A 560 18.06 -24.68 -0.42
N GLU A 561 17.97 -23.81 -1.43
CA GLU A 561 18.87 -22.66 -1.56
C GLU A 561 18.71 -21.69 -0.40
N VAL A 562 17.47 -21.38 -0.02
CA VAL A 562 17.16 -20.50 1.12
C VAL A 562 17.81 -21.03 2.40
N ARG A 563 17.67 -22.33 2.70
CA ARG A 563 18.23 -22.93 3.92
C ARG A 563 19.75 -23.00 3.95
N ASN A 564 20.40 -22.82 2.80
CA ASN A 564 21.86 -22.75 2.68
C ASN A 564 22.43 -21.32 2.78
N ILE A 565 21.58 -20.31 2.94
CA ILE A 565 22.04 -18.91 3.03
C ILE A 565 22.75 -18.66 4.36
N THR A 566 23.84 -17.91 4.29
CA THR A 566 24.68 -17.47 5.41
C THR A 566 24.89 -15.96 5.35
N LEU A 567 25.45 -15.37 6.41
CA LEU A 567 25.88 -13.96 6.36
C LEU A 567 26.94 -13.68 5.27
N MET A 568 27.69 -14.69 4.80
CA MET A 568 28.65 -14.48 3.70
C MET A 568 27.95 -14.16 2.37
N ASP A 569 26.67 -14.52 2.22
CA ASP A 569 25.89 -14.22 1.03
C ASP A 569 25.58 -12.73 0.87
N PHE A 570 25.89 -11.87 1.86
CA PHE A 570 25.98 -10.41 1.63
C PHE A 570 26.95 -10.03 0.52
N MET A 571 27.99 -10.85 0.28
CA MET A 571 28.97 -10.65 -0.79
C MET A 571 28.60 -11.38 -2.08
N SER A 572 27.44 -12.02 -2.13
CA SER A 572 26.94 -12.71 -3.32
C SER A 572 26.69 -11.71 -4.46
N PRO A 573 26.92 -12.07 -5.74
CA PRO A 573 26.44 -11.27 -6.87
C PRO A 573 24.93 -11.38 -7.09
N ASP A 574 24.26 -12.30 -6.41
CA ASP A 574 22.82 -12.55 -6.49
C ASP A 574 22.05 -11.75 -5.42
N PRO A 575 21.21 -10.78 -5.83
CA PRO A 575 20.41 -9.96 -4.91
C PRO A 575 19.44 -10.76 -4.03
N ASP A 576 18.92 -11.89 -4.49
CA ASP A 576 17.96 -12.70 -3.72
C ASP A 576 18.67 -13.40 -2.56
N ARG A 577 19.92 -13.81 -2.77
CA ARG A 577 20.78 -14.35 -1.71
C ARG A 577 21.21 -13.26 -0.73
N GLN A 578 21.57 -12.07 -1.21
CA GLN A 578 21.85 -10.92 -0.34
C GLN A 578 20.64 -10.57 0.52
N ALA A 579 19.44 -10.65 -0.06
CA ALA A 579 18.20 -10.46 0.66
C ALA A 579 18.01 -11.53 1.75
N MET A 580 18.09 -12.81 1.42
CA MET A 580 17.97 -13.83 2.45
C MET A 580 19.07 -13.76 3.53
N ALA A 581 20.25 -13.22 3.22
CA ALA A 581 21.29 -12.95 4.21
C ALA A 581 20.88 -11.84 5.20
N MET A 582 20.29 -10.74 4.72
CA MET A 582 19.82 -9.66 5.61
C MET A 582 18.68 -10.12 6.53
N MET A 583 17.86 -11.10 6.12
CA MET A 583 16.82 -11.67 6.98
C MET A 583 17.38 -12.29 8.27
N GLN A 584 18.66 -12.65 8.30
CA GLN A 584 19.31 -13.22 9.48
C GLN A 584 19.65 -12.18 10.55
N ILE A 585 19.75 -10.91 10.17
CA ILE A 585 20.08 -9.80 11.07
C ILE A 585 18.88 -8.87 11.31
N PHE A 586 17.68 -9.32 10.92
CA PHE A 586 16.45 -8.55 11.09
C PHE A 586 15.52 -9.28 12.08
N PRO A 587 15.07 -8.63 13.16
CA PRO A 587 14.16 -9.25 14.12
C PRO A 587 12.84 -9.60 13.43
N ASN A 588 12.18 -10.68 13.87
CA ASN A 588 10.92 -11.07 13.24
C ASN A 588 9.86 -9.97 13.43
N MET A 589 9.22 -9.57 12.33
CA MET A 589 8.13 -8.61 12.33
C MET A 589 6.82 -9.34 12.67
N ILE A 590 6.05 -8.79 13.59
CA ILE A 590 4.89 -9.48 14.13
C ILE A 590 3.62 -9.00 13.43
N ASN A 591 2.92 -9.94 12.82
CA ASN A 591 1.52 -9.76 12.46
C ASN A 591 0.64 -10.25 13.61
N PHE A 592 -0.43 -9.52 13.90
CA PHE A 592 -1.38 -9.82 14.96
C PHE A 592 -2.81 -9.75 14.44
N ASP A 593 -3.73 -10.40 15.15
CA ASP A 593 -5.15 -10.41 14.81
C ASP A 593 -5.84 -9.13 15.26
N LYS A 594 -6.37 -8.35 14.31
CA LYS A 594 -7.06 -7.09 14.60
C LYS A 594 -8.35 -7.27 15.38
N ALA A 595 -9.09 -8.35 15.15
CA ALA A 595 -10.36 -8.59 15.85
C ALA A 595 -10.10 -8.77 17.36
N SER A 596 -9.06 -9.53 17.71
CA SER A 596 -8.63 -9.71 19.10
C SER A 596 -7.98 -8.47 19.71
N TYR A 597 -7.23 -7.71 18.90
CA TYR A 597 -6.67 -6.44 19.35
C TYR A 597 -7.76 -5.39 19.62
N GLY A 598 -8.85 -5.40 18.84
CA GLY A 598 -10.08 -4.67 19.12
C GLY A 598 -10.06 -3.18 18.78
N TYR A 599 -8.98 -2.65 18.21
CA TYR A 599 -8.83 -1.21 17.93
C TYR A 599 -7.98 -0.89 16.70
N GLU A 600 -8.42 0.09 15.91
CA GLU A 600 -7.64 0.64 14.81
C GLU A 600 -7.98 2.12 14.57
N HIS A 601 -6.96 2.98 14.60
CA HIS A 601 -7.03 4.45 14.52
C HIS A 601 -7.88 5.05 15.64
N TYR A 602 -9.20 5.00 15.48
CA TYR A 602 -10.24 5.41 16.43
C TYR A 602 -11.43 4.44 16.45
N MET A 603 -11.49 3.51 15.50
CA MET A 603 -12.52 2.48 15.41
C MET A 603 -12.24 1.37 16.42
N ILE A 604 -13.30 0.85 17.04
CA ILE A 604 -13.21 -0.29 17.98
C ILE A 604 -13.94 -1.51 17.42
N SER A 605 -13.67 -2.71 17.94
CA SER A 605 -14.45 -3.90 17.55
C SER A 605 -15.93 -3.72 17.90
N SER A 606 -16.80 -4.26 17.05
CA SER A 606 -18.25 -4.31 17.28
C SER A 606 -18.67 -5.00 18.60
N ASN A 607 -17.77 -5.76 19.23
CA ASN A 607 -18.02 -6.43 20.50
C ASN A 607 -17.75 -5.56 21.74
N LEU A 608 -17.09 -4.40 21.61
CA LEU A 608 -16.65 -3.55 22.71
C LEU A 608 -17.65 -2.42 23.01
N VAL A 609 -18.93 -2.78 23.17
CA VAL A 609 -20.07 -1.84 23.32
C VAL A 609 -19.96 -0.92 24.54
N GLU A 610 -19.16 -1.26 25.54
CA GLU A 610 -18.93 -0.42 26.71
C GLU A 610 -18.03 0.79 26.41
N LEU A 611 -17.21 0.70 25.35
CA LEU A 611 -16.30 1.74 24.90
C LEU A 611 -16.95 2.70 23.88
N ASP A 612 -18.13 2.35 23.37
CA ASP A 612 -18.91 3.10 22.37
C ASP A 612 -20.37 3.17 22.79
N ALA A 613 -20.70 4.17 23.60
CA ALA A 613 -22.04 4.34 24.18
C ALA A 613 -23.05 4.92 23.19
N ASP A 614 -22.60 5.61 22.13
CA ASP A 614 -23.47 6.12 21.08
C ASP A 614 -23.63 5.15 19.89
N ALA A 615 -22.90 4.03 19.93
CA ALA A 615 -22.94 2.93 18.97
C ALA A 615 -22.54 3.36 17.54
N ASN A 616 -21.62 4.32 17.42
CA ASN A 616 -21.16 4.83 16.13
C ASN A 616 -19.92 4.09 15.58
N GLY A 617 -19.39 3.11 16.31
CA GLY A 617 -18.22 2.31 15.96
C GLY A 617 -16.88 2.97 16.26
N ILE A 618 -16.87 4.11 16.95
CA ILE A 618 -15.71 4.88 17.34
C ILE A 618 -15.64 4.90 18.87
N LEU A 619 -14.41 4.84 19.39
CA LEU A 619 -14.17 4.99 20.82
C LEU A 619 -14.72 6.33 21.34
N ASP A 620 -15.51 6.30 22.40
CA ASP A 620 -15.92 7.52 23.11
C ASP A 620 -14.75 8.14 23.88
N THR A 621 -14.75 9.47 24.00
CA THR A 621 -13.79 10.21 24.83
C THR A 621 -13.88 9.80 26.32
N GLY A 622 -12.72 9.71 26.97
CA GLY A 622 -12.59 9.50 28.42
C GLY A 622 -12.86 8.08 28.89
N LYS A 623 -13.06 7.12 27.97
CA LYS A 623 -13.19 5.70 28.30
C LYS A 623 -11.83 5.11 28.70
N PRO A 624 -11.77 4.30 29.77
CA PRO A 624 -10.59 3.52 30.05
C PRO A 624 -10.50 2.36 29.04
N PHE A 625 -9.39 2.27 28.30
CA PHE A 625 -9.17 1.20 27.34
C PHE A 625 -7.77 0.60 27.49
N HIS A 626 -7.63 -0.66 27.11
CA HIS A 626 -6.34 -1.33 27.11
C HIS A 626 -6.36 -2.52 26.13
N PHE A 627 -5.72 -2.35 24.97
CA PHE A 627 -5.70 -3.36 23.91
C PHE A 627 -4.46 -4.25 24.02
N ASP A 628 -4.67 -5.56 24.22
CA ASP A 628 -3.60 -6.53 24.51
C ASP A 628 -2.90 -6.98 23.21
N LEU A 629 -1.69 -6.49 23.01
CA LEU A 629 -0.90 -6.81 21.82
C LEU A 629 -0.30 -8.22 21.89
N LEU A 630 -0.02 -8.75 23.08
CA LEU A 630 0.52 -10.10 23.27
C LEU A 630 -0.52 -11.14 22.87
N GLU A 631 -1.73 -10.99 23.39
CA GLU A 631 -2.87 -11.85 23.06
C GLU A 631 -3.16 -11.79 21.57
N ALA A 632 -3.29 -10.59 20.99
CA ALA A 632 -3.55 -10.41 19.57
C ALA A 632 -2.46 -11.03 18.67
N SER A 633 -1.19 -10.94 19.08
CA SER A 633 -0.06 -11.54 18.34
C SER A 633 -0.13 -13.06 18.36
N ASN A 634 -0.42 -13.65 19.52
CA ASN A 634 -0.55 -15.10 19.66
C ASN A 634 -1.81 -15.62 18.94
N ILE A 635 -2.94 -14.90 18.97
CA ILE A 635 -4.12 -15.27 18.19
C ILE A 635 -3.84 -15.17 16.69
N GLY A 636 -3.08 -14.16 16.24
CA GLY A 636 -2.62 -14.07 14.85
C GLY A 636 -1.82 -15.31 14.41
N LEU A 637 -0.89 -15.79 15.24
CA LEU A 637 -0.15 -17.04 14.99
C LEU A 637 -1.06 -18.28 14.99
N MET A 638 -2.04 -18.35 15.90
CA MET A 638 -3.03 -19.44 15.90
C MET A 638 -3.86 -19.45 14.61
N LYS A 639 -4.32 -18.28 14.14
CA LYS A 639 -5.08 -18.18 12.90
C LYS A 639 -4.27 -18.62 11.67
N PHE A 640 -2.95 -18.38 11.66
CA PHE A 640 -2.07 -18.92 10.61
C PHE A 640 -2.08 -20.45 10.56
N MET A 641 -2.20 -21.13 11.71
CA MET A 641 -2.29 -22.59 11.76
C MET A 641 -3.56 -23.11 11.08
N GLY A 642 -4.62 -22.30 10.99
CA GLY A 642 -5.82 -22.63 10.20
C GLY A 642 -5.52 -22.83 8.70
N PHE A 643 -4.41 -22.30 8.19
CA PHE A 643 -3.95 -22.54 6.82
C PHE A 643 -3.04 -23.76 6.66
N ASN A 644 -2.73 -24.50 7.73
CA ASN A 644 -1.81 -25.64 7.67
C ASN A 644 -2.27 -26.73 6.69
N GLY A 645 -3.49 -27.25 6.88
CA GLY A 645 -4.07 -28.27 6.00
C GLY A 645 -4.12 -27.85 4.52
N PRO A 646 -4.66 -26.65 4.20
CA PRO A 646 -4.56 -26.04 2.87
C PRO A 646 -3.16 -26.01 2.26
N MET A 647 -2.15 -25.77 3.07
CA MET A 647 -0.75 -25.61 2.64
C MET A 647 0.06 -26.93 2.71
N GLY A 648 -0.60 -28.05 3.01
CA GLY A 648 0.03 -29.37 3.09
C GLY A 648 0.90 -29.59 4.34
N LEU A 649 0.71 -28.76 5.37
CA LEU A 649 1.41 -28.84 6.66
C LEU A 649 0.58 -29.63 7.68
N PRO A 650 1.22 -30.27 8.70
CA PRO A 650 0.50 -30.85 9.83
C PRO A 650 -0.39 -29.83 10.54
N ALA A 651 -1.56 -30.26 11.05
CA ALA A 651 -2.51 -29.35 11.71
C ALA A 651 -1.88 -28.58 12.89
N ASP A 652 -0.98 -29.21 13.64
CA ASP A 652 -0.26 -28.63 14.78
C ASP A 652 1.04 -27.90 14.39
N TYR A 653 1.31 -27.74 13.10
CA TYR A 653 2.51 -27.05 12.62
C TYR A 653 2.50 -25.57 13.04
N GLN A 654 3.52 -25.16 13.78
CA GLN A 654 3.70 -23.77 14.19
C GLN A 654 4.60 -23.04 13.20
N TRP A 655 4.01 -22.11 12.43
CA TRP A 655 4.73 -21.22 11.52
C TRP A 655 5.83 -20.41 12.22
N TYR A 656 5.58 -20.03 13.48
CA TYR A 656 6.54 -19.34 14.35
C TYR A 656 6.21 -19.61 15.83
N PRO A 657 7.20 -19.61 16.76
CA PRO A 657 6.94 -19.83 18.18
C PRO A 657 6.13 -18.69 18.82
N PHE A 658 5.12 -19.07 19.63
CA PHE A 658 4.33 -18.15 20.44
C PHE A 658 5.18 -17.30 21.41
N PHE A 659 4.62 -16.16 21.80
CA PHE A 659 5.19 -15.22 22.76
C PHE A 659 4.69 -15.54 24.17
N GLY A 660 5.57 -15.48 25.17
CA GLY A 660 5.25 -15.87 26.54
C GLY A 660 4.88 -14.71 27.45
N GLN A 661 5.27 -13.48 27.12
CA GLN A 661 5.10 -12.29 27.95
C GLN A 661 5.15 -11.01 27.10
N PRO A 662 4.59 -9.88 27.58
CA PRO A 662 4.56 -8.64 26.79
C PRO A 662 5.95 -8.14 26.39
N SER A 663 6.97 -8.38 27.21
CA SER A 663 8.35 -7.98 26.90
C SER A 663 9.04 -8.79 25.81
N ASP A 664 8.42 -9.89 25.34
CA ASP A 664 8.87 -10.59 24.13
C ASP A 664 8.51 -9.79 22.87
N LEU A 665 7.66 -8.78 23.00
CA LEU A 665 7.27 -7.87 21.93
C LEU A 665 7.88 -6.48 22.18
N VAL A 666 8.27 -5.81 21.10
CA VAL A 666 8.72 -4.43 21.17
C VAL A 666 8.11 -3.62 20.05
N THR A 667 7.54 -2.47 20.40
CA THR A 667 7.12 -1.48 19.42
C THR A 667 8.32 -0.63 19.03
N MET A 668 8.71 -0.68 17.75
CA MET A 668 9.83 0.08 17.23
C MET A 668 9.41 0.78 15.94
N LYS A 669 9.77 2.05 15.79
CA LYS A 669 9.84 2.65 14.46
C LYS A 669 10.97 1.93 13.73
N LEU A 670 10.61 1.19 12.68
CA LEU A 670 11.51 0.41 11.81
C LEU A 670 12.83 1.13 11.52
N PRO A 671 13.89 0.42 11.08
CA PRO A 671 15.17 1.03 10.72
C PRO A 671 15.06 1.80 9.40
N ASP A 672 14.32 2.91 9.42
CA ASP A 672 14.84 4.27 9.28
C ASP A 672 15.90 4.48 8.21
N GLY A 673 15.76 3.79 7.09
CA GLY A 673 16.69 3.85 5.98
C GLY A 673 18.12 3.38 6.31
N SER A 674 18.47 3.05 7.56
CA SER A 674 19.84 2.67 7.94
C SER A 674 20.23 1.31 7.40
N LEU A 675 19.32 0.34 7.45
CA LEU A 675 19.54 -0.97 6.87
C LEU A 675 19.61 -0.89 5.34
N MET A 676 18.72 -0.11 4.72
CA MET A 676 18.77 0.12 3.26
C MET A 676 20.04 0.86 2.84
N LYS A 677 20.47 1.85 3.63
CA LYS A 677 21.76 2.53 3.43
C LYS A 677 22.91 1.52 3.50
N MET A 678 22.94 0.65 4.50
CA MET A 678 23.96 -0.39 4.62
C MET A 678 23.97 -1.28 3.37
N PHE A 679 22.79 -1.72 2.92
CA PHE A 679 22.66 -2.49 1.68
C PHE A 679 23.21 -1.72 0.46
N MET A 680 22.81 -0.46 0.27
CA MET A 680 23.34 0.37 -0.82
C MET A 680 24.84 0.60 -0.70
N GLN A 681 25.38 0.80 0.52
CA GLN A 681 26.82 0.93 0.77
C GLN A 681 27.57 -0.35 0.36
N MET A 682 27.01 -1.53 0.60
CA MET A 682 27.60 -2.80 0.15
C MET A 682 27.64 -2.88 -1.38
N GLN A 683 26.64 -2.37 -2.08
CA GLN A 683 26.66 -2.28 -3.55
C GLN A 683 27.81 -1.40 -4.08
N ALA A 684 28.35 -0.48 -3.27
CA ALA A 684 29.50 0.31 -3.67
C ALA A 684 30.74 -0.56 -3.97
N ALA A 685 30.86 -1.74 -3.37
CA ALA A 685 31.94 -2.69 -3.66
C ALA A 685 31.92 -3.22 -5.11
N GLN A 686 30.79 -3.10 -5.80
CA GLN A 686 30.61 -3.52 -7.19
C GLN A 686 30.96 -2.40 -8.19
N LEU A 687 31.25 -1.19 -7.71
CA LEU A 687 31.55 -0.03 -8.54
C LEU A 687 33.06 0.10 -8.82
N PRO A 688 33.44 0.78 -9.94
CA PRO A 688 34.82 1.19 -10.16
C PRO A 688 35.35 2.03 -8.97
N PRO A 689 36.61 1.86 -8.53
CA PRO A 689 37.16 2.55 -7.35
C PRO A 689 37.00 4.07 -7.35
N GLU A 690 37.03 4.69 -8.52
CA GLU A 690 36.83 6.14 -8.71
C GLU A 690 35.39 6.62 -8.48
N ALA A 691 34.40 5.73 -8.61
CA ALA A 691 32.98 6.05 -8.42
C ALA A 691 32.52 5.87 -6.97
N VAL A 692 33.22 5.03 -6.19
CA VAL A 692 32.87 4.70 -4.79
C VAL A 692 32.69 5.94 -3.91
N PRO A 693 33.60 6.94 -3.89
CA PRO A 693 33.44 8.10 -3.00
C PRO A 693 32.19 8.93 -3.29
N ALA A 694 31.87 9.14 -4.57
CA ALA A 694 30.70 9.89 -4.98
C ALA A 694 29.40 9.14 -4.64
N TYR A 695 29.41 7.81 -4.82
CA TYR A 695 28.28 6.96 -4.46
C TYR A 695 28.03 6.94 -2.94
N LEU A 696 29.07 6.77 -2.12
CA LEU A 696 28.95 6.80 -0.67
C LEU A 696 28.47 8.16 -0.14
N ALA A 697 28.89 9.26 -0.78
CA ALA A 697 28.35 10.59 -0.49
C ALA A 697 26.87 10.72 -0.86
N ALA A 698 26.42 10.09 -1.95
CA ALA A 698 25.02 10.14 -2.38
C ALA A 698 24.06 9.38 -1.45
N VAL A 699 24.53 8.39 -0.70
CA VAL A 699 23.73 7.64 0.29
C VAL A 699 23.87 8.17 1.72
N GLU A 700 24.69 9.19 1.95
CA GLU A 700 25.02 9.67 3.31
C GLU A 700 23.76 10.02 4.11
N ASN A 701 22.87 10.81 3.50
CA ASN A 701 21.64 11.32 4.10
C ASN A 701 20.40 10.55 3.64
N TYR A 702 20.51 9.23 3.50
CA TYR A 702 19.36 8.40 3.16
C TYR A 702 18.24 8.56 4.22
N PRO A 703 16.98 8.81 3.80
CA PRO A 703 15.93 9.31 4.68
C PRO A 703 15.36 8.24 5.63
N ALA A 704 14.89 8.68 6.79
CA ALA A 704 14.43 7.87 7.92
C ALA A 704 12.93 7.54 7.88
N PHE A 705 12.40 7.15 6.73
CA PHE A 705 11.02 6.63 6.62
C PHE A 705 11.04 5.12 6.39
N SER A 706 10.04 4.42 6.89
CA SER A 706 9.92 2.97 6.72
C SER A 706 9.37 2.59 5.36
N ASN A 707 8.45 3.37 4.79
CA ASN A 707 7.80 3.13 3.51
C ASN A 707 7.67 4.43 2.72
N GLY A 708 7.92 4.37 1.42
CA GLY A 708 7.71 5.46 0.50
C GLY A 708 6.56 5.16 -0.46
N VAL A 709 5.44 5.88 -0.31
CA VAL A 709 4.41 5.88 -1.36
C VAL A 709 4.83 6.86 -2.43
N THR A 710 5.19 6.37 -3.62
CA THR A 710 5.33 7.23 -4.81
C THR A 710 4.02 7.98 -5.02
N LEU A 711 4.07 9.31 -5.15
CA LEU A 711 2.87 10.08 -5.50
C LEU A 711 2.52 9.76 -6.97
N GLY A 712 1.66 8.76 -7.14
CA GLY A 712 1.48 7.97 -8.36
C GLY A 712 0.54 8.58 -9.39
N GLY A 713 0.73 9.86 -9.73
CA GLY A 713 0.08 10.49 -10.88
C GLY A 713 -1.27 11.16 -10.63
N HIS A 714 -1.81 11.12 -9.41
CA HIS A 714 -3.00 11.89 -9.01
C HIS A 714 -2.63 13.09 -8.13
N GLY A 715 -3.53 14.07 -8.01
CA GLY A 715 -3.27 15.34 -7.32
C GLY A 715 -2.47 16.33 -8.18
N VAL A 716 -2.53 16.19 -9.51
CA VAL A 716 -1.83 17.08 -10.44
C VAL A 716 -2.45 18.48 -10.37
N ARG A 717 -1.70 19.43 -9.85
CA ARG A 717 -2.19 20.79 -9.59
C ARG A 717 -2.23 21.65 -10.85
N PRO A 718 -3.10 22.67 -10.90
CA PRO A 718 -3.08 23.69 -11.95
C PRO A 718 -1.69 24.30 -12.13
N LYS A 719 -1.42 24.80 -13.34
CA LYS A 719 -0.10 25.34 -13.72
C LYS A 719 0.40 26.41 -12.75
N GLU A 720 -0.50 27.23 -12.22
CA GLU A 720 -0.20 28.35 -11.33
C GLU A 720 0.33 27.89 -9.97
N GLU A 721 0.05 26.65 -9.59
CA GLU A 721 0.41 26.02 -8.31
C GLU A 721 1.57 25.03 -8.45
N ALA A 722 1.92 24.63 -9.68
CA ALA A 722 3.08 23.79 -9.95
C ALA A 722 4.39 24.48 -9.53
N LEU A 723 5.36 23.69 -9.06
CA LEU A 723 6.69 24.20 -8.75
C LEU A 723 7.37 24.73 -10.01
N GLY A 724 8.07 25.86 -9.89
CA GLY A 724 8.73 26.52 -11.01
C GLY A 724 7.81 27.48 -11.78
N ALA A 725 6.52 27.54 -11.45
CA ALA A 725 5.55 28.43 -12.07
C ALA A 725 5.32 29.73 -11.27
N GLY A 726 4.43 30.59 -11.80
CA GLY A 726 4.00 31.82 -11.15
C GLY A 726 5.12 32.84 -10.88
N ASN A 727 4.90 33.70 -9.88
CA ASN A 727 5.83 34.79 -9.52
C ASN A 727 7.11 34.28 -8.82
N ASN A 728 7.03 33.12 -8.16
CA ASN A 728 8.16 32.51 -7.48
C ASN A 728 9.09 31.80 -8.48
N GLY A 729 8.56 31.26 -9.58
CA GLY A 729 9.35 30.62 -10.63
C GLY A 729 10.28 29.55 -10.06
N CYS A 730 11.50 29.48 -10.58
CA CYS A 730 12.53 28.53 -10.09
C CYS A 730 12.88 28.68 -8.60
N ILE A 731 12.54 29.80 -7.93
CA ILE A 731 12.80 30.00 -6.50
C ILE A 731 11.91 29.08 -5.64
N SER A 732 10.77 28.61 -6.15
CA SER A 732 9.95 27.62 -5.42
C SER A 732 10.68 26.29 -5.20
N CYS A 733 11.73 26.00 -6.00
CA CYS A 733 12.60 24.84 -5.80
C CYS A 733 13.97 25.24 -5.27
N HIS A 734 14.64 26.18 -5.95
CA HIS A 734 16.04 26.53 -5.73
C HIS A 734 16.24 27.68 -4.73
N GLY A 735 15.16 28.25 -4.18
CA GLY A 735 15.22 29.28 -3.15
C GLY A 735 15.60 28.72 -1.79
N SER A 736 15.95 29.60 -0.85
CA SER A 736 16.26 29.23 0.53
C SER A 736 15.08 28.62 1.31
N ASN A 737 13.87 28.80 0.79
CA ASN A 737 12.62 28.27 1.35
C ASN A 737 11.90 27.37 0.32
N GLY A 738 12.62 26.91 -0.71
CA GLY A 738 12.06 26.07 -1.77
C GLY A 738 11.95 24.60 -1.35
N VAL A 739 11.39 23.75 -2.22
CA VAL A 739 11.25 22.32 -1.93
C VAL A 739 12.59 21.62 -1.63
N MET A 740 13.69 22.11 -2.21
CA MET A 740 15.02 21.53 -2.03
C MET A 740 15.59 21.74 -0.63
N THR A 741 15.12 22.76 0.11
CA THR A 741 15.58 23.05 1.47
C THR A 741 14.69 22.41 2.54
N GLN A 742 13.65 21.67 2.15
CA GLN A 742 12.71 21.07 3.09
C GLN A 742 13.40 20.03 3.97
N PRO A 743 13.19 20.08 5.30
CA PRO A 743 13.83 19.19 6.24
C PRO A 743 13.23 17.79 6.12
N ILE A 744 14.09 16.80 5.90
CA ILE A 744 13.77 15.38 5.86
C ILE A 744 14.47 14.70 7.03
N PRO A 745 13.78 13.91 7.86
CA PRO A 745 14.42 13.17 8.93
C PRO A 745 15.40 12.14 8.36
N VAL A 746 16.59 12.08 8.96
CA VAL A 746 17.68 11.14 8.67
C VAL A 746 18.21 10.64 10.01
N THR A 747 18.34 9.33 10.14
CA THR A 747 18.81 8.71 11.38
C THR A 747 20.26 9.06 11.71
N GLU A 748 20.50 9.36 12.98
CA GLU A 748 21.84 9.44 13.55
C GLU A 748 22.48 8.06 13.71
N LYS A 749 23.77 7.97 13.38
CA LYS A 749 24.47 6.69 13.31
C LYS A 749 25.85 6.76 13.96
N VAL A 750 26.37 5.60 14.34
CA VAL A 750 27.72 5.43 14.87
C VAL A 750 28.49 4.43 14.00
N PRO A 751 29.67 4.79 13.46
CA PRO A 751 30.50 3.86 12.71
C PRO A 751 31.16 2.85 13.63
N LEU A 752 31.20 1.59 13.22
CA LEU A 752 31.82 0.49 13.94
C LEU A 752 32.57 -0.44 12.98
N GLU A 753 33.78 -0.87 13.37
CA GLU A 753 34.59 -1.81 12.58
C GLU A 753 34.05 -3.24 12.71
N MET A 754 33.70 -3.86 11.59
CA MET A 754 33.07 -5.18 11.49
C MET A 754 33.99 -6.23 10.82
N GLY A 755 35.31 -6.03 10.90
CA GLY A 755 36.29 -6.98 10.39
C GLY A 755 36.26 -7.06 8.86
N ASP A 756 36.01 -8.24 8.30
CA ASP A 756 35.98 -8.44 6.84
C ASP A 756 34.87 -7.65 6.13
N MET A 757 33.84 -7.20 6.86
CA MET A 757 32.80 -6.31 6.34
C MET A 757 33.20 -4.82 6.35
N GLY A 758 34.34 -4.46 6.92
CA GLY A 758 34.81 -3.08 7.05
C GLY A 758 34.02 -2.26 8.07
N VAL A 759 33.96 -0.94 7.87
CA VAL A 759 33.23 -0.01 8.75
C VAL A 759 31.76 0.04 8.34
N LEU A 760 30.86 -0.34 9.24
CA LEU A 760 29.41 -0.20 9.08
C LEU A 760 28.86 0.87 10.03
N GLU A 761 27.75 1.50 9.65
CA GLU A 761 27.09 2.53 10.46
C GLU A 761 25.83 1.97 11.14
N PHE A 762 25.79 2.06 12.46
CA PHE A 762 24.69 1.53 13.26
C PHE A 762 23.77 2.65 13.76
N PRO A 763 22.44 2.46 13.70
CA PRO A 763 21.47 3.47 14.10
C PRO A 763 21.48 3.72 15.60
N LYS A 764 21.25 4.98 15.97
CA LYS A 764 20.92 5.38 17.34
C LYS A 764 19.41 5.42 17.52
N TYR A 765 18.97 4.84 18.63
CA TYR A 765 17.60 4.84 19.10
C TYR A 765 17.48 5.49 20.46
N GLN A 766 16.26 5.80 20.85
CA GLN A 766 15.87 6.22 22.20
C GLN A 766 14.45 5.75 22.49
N TRP A 767 14.12 5.62 23.78
CA TRP A 767 12.75 5.35 24.19
C TRP A 767 11.92 6.63 24.19
N ARG A 768 10.75 6.57 23.54
CA ARG A 768 9.67 7.54 23.70
C ARG A 768 8.47 6.83 24.32
N TYR A 769 7.77 7.53 25.19
CA TYR A 769 6.59 7.04 25.89
C TYR A 769 5.42 7.94 25.54
N TYR A 770 4.37 7.37 24.95
CA TYR A 770 3.17 8.07 24.53
C TYR A 770 2.04 7.83 25.52
N ASN A 771 1.39 8.89 25.99
CA ASN A 771 0.23 8.78 26.84
C ASN A 771 -1.01 8.48 25.98
N MET A 772 -1.33 7.20 25.85
CA MET A 772 -2.30 6.74 24.86
C MET A 772 -3.71 7.30 25.10
N HIS A 773 -4.19 7.32 26.35
CA HIS A 773 -5.52 7.84 26.66
C HIS A 773 -5.66 9.32 26.31
N GLN A 774 -4.68 10.16 26.72
CA GLN A 774 -4.76 11.60 26.44
C GLN A 774 -4.60 11.93 24.96
N LEU A 775 -3.76 11.18 24.24
CA LEU A 775 -3.59 11.36 22.80
C LEU A 775 -4.86 10.96 22.04
N VAL A 776 -5.47 9.84 22.39
CA VAL A 776 -6.71 9.40 21.77
C VAL A 776 -7.84 10.38 22.05
N ASP A 777 -8.01 10.83 23.30
CA ASP A 777 -8.98 11.87 23.64
C ASP A 777 -8.74 13.17 22.86
N LEU A 778 -7.49 13.60 22.72
CA LEU A 778 -7.14 14.79 21.92
C LEU A 778 -7.57 14.65 20.46
N GLY A 779 -7.35 13.49 19.85
CA GLY A 779 -7.73 13.24 18.46
C GLY A 779 -9.22 13.05 18.24
N LEU A 780 -9.96 12.56 19.24
CA LEU A 780 -11.42 12.42 19.21
C LEU A 780 -12.15 13.76 19.42
N LEU A 781 -11.55 14.68 20.17
CA LEU A 781 -12.18 15.96 20.55
C LEU A 781 -11.88 17.13 19.61
N THR A 782 -10.94 16.96 18.66
CA THR A 782 -10.45 18.05 17.82
C THR A 782 -10.93 17.84 16.39
N GLU A 783 -11.56 18.87 15.81
CA GLU A 783 -11.99 18.87 14.40
C GLU A 783 -10.91 19.47 13.48
N ASN A 784 -10.92 19.14 12.19
CA ASN A 784 -9.89 19.59 11.26
C ASN A 784 -9.94 21.07 10.94
N GLU A 785 -11.11 21.71 11.00
CA GLU A 785 -11.20 23.18 10.91
C GLU A 785 -10.49 23.87 12.06
N GLU A 786 -10.54 23.28 13.27
CA GLU A 786 -9.81 23.80 14.43
C GLU A 786 -8.30 23.64 14.22
N VAL A 787 -7.87 22.52 13.64
CA VAL A 787 -6.47 22.29 13.25
C VAL A 787 -6.01 23.31 12.21
N VAL A 788 -6.83 23.63 11.20
CA VAL A 788 -6.51 24.65 10.20
C VAL A 788 -6.34 26.02 10.86
N ALA A 789 -7.20 26.36 11.84
CA ALA A 789 -7.12 27.62 12.56
C ALA A 789 -5.95 27.68 13.57
N LEU A 790 -5.63 26.56 14.22
CA LEU A 790 -4.70 26.45 15.35
C LEU A 790 -3.87 25.15 15.25
N PRO A 791 -2.92 25.05 14.30
CA PRO A 791 -2.22 23.79 14.00
C PRO A 791 -1.41 23.22 15.19
N GLN A 792 -1.05 24.06 16.16
CA GLN A 792 -0.34 23.67 17.36
C GLN A 792 -1.19 22.87 18.37
N ILE A 793 -2.52 22.82 18.23
CA ILE A 793 -3.40 22.12 19.18
C ILE A 793 -3.10 20.60 19.24
N ILE A 794 -2.68 20.06 18.10
CA ILE A 794 -2.32 18.65 17.92
C ILE A 794 -0.81 18.43 17.76
N ASP A 795 0.03 19.48 17.91
CA ASP A 795 1.48 19.29 17.98
C ASP A 795 1.86 18.85 19.39
N ILE A 796 2.29 17.60 19.51
CA ILE A 796 2.54 16.96 20.81
C ILE A 796 3.99 17.15 21.28
N GLU A 797 4.89 17.65 20.44
CA GLU A 797 6.31 17.70 20.80
C GLU A 797 6.57 18.64 21.98
N GLY A 798 7.35 18.15 22.96
CA GLY A 798 7.67 18.90 24.17
C GLY A 798 6.55 18.97 25.20
N ASN A 799 5.37 18.42 24.92
CA ASN A 799 4.31 18.27 25.91
C ASN A 799 4.54 17.01 26.76
N ALA A 800 5.10 17.20 27.97
CA ALA A 800 5.47 16.11 28.87
C ALA A 800 4.28 15.30 29.44
N ASP A 801 3.04 15.78 29.26
CA ASP A 801 1.82 15.06 29.64
C ASP A 801 1.38 14.08 28.53
N LEU A 802 1.74 14.38 27.28
CA LEU A 802 1.42 13.56 26.10
C LEU A 802 2.58 12.65 25.67
N VAL A 803 3.81 13.14 25.73
CA VAL A 803 5.00 12.39 25.32
C VAL A 803 6.18 12.65 26.25
N LYS A 804 6.85 11.56 26.64
CA LYS A 804 8.11 11.61 27.40
C LYS A 804 9.20 10.93 26.58
N THR A 805 10.40 11.50 26.57
CA THR A 805 11.53 11.00 25.77
C THR A 805 12.73 10.81 26.68
N SER A 806 13.31 9.61 26.67
CA SER A 806 14.56 9.33 27.38
C SER A 806 15.73 9.93 26.59
N SER A 807 16.70 10.51 27.30
CA SER A 807 17.96 11.00 26.72
C SER A 807 19.01 9.90 26.52
N LYS A 808 18.69 8.64 26.86
CA LYS A 808 19.60 7.52 26.67
C LYS A 808 19.61 7.06 25.23
N GLU A 809 20.79 7.20 24.63
CA GLU A 809 21.06 6.65 23.31
C GLU A 809 21.24 5.13 23.40
N ILE A 810 20.53 4.42 22.53
CA ILE A 810 20.59 2.97 22.33
C ILE A 810 21.19 2.72 20.95
N ILE A 811 22.39 2.17 20.89
CA ILE A 811 23.06 1.78 19.64
C ILE A 811 22.81 0.29 19.43
N ILE A 812 22.04 -0.04 18.38
CA ILE A 812 21.69 -1.43 18.04
C ILE A 812 22.66 -1.96 17.00
N ASN A 813 23.45 -2.97 17.38
CA ASN A 813 24.20 -3.79 16.43
C ASN A 813 23.36 -4.99 15.99
N TRP A 814 22.78 -4.94 14.80
CA TRP A 814 21.92 -5.99 14.25
C TRP A 814 22.62 -7.34 14.03
N PHE A 815 23.95 -7.33 13.84
CA PHE A 815 24.74 -8.55 13.67
C PHE A 815 25.08 -9.21 15.01
N SER A 816 25.21 -8.41 16.06
CA SER A 816 25.49 -8.87 17.42
C SER A 816 24.91 -7.88 18.43
N PRO A 817 23.61 -8.01 18.77
CA PRO A 817 22.92 -7.15 19.73
C PRO A 817 23.60 -6.93 21.08
N LYS A 818 24.46 -7.87 21.54
CA LYS A 818 25.18 -7.81 22.81
C LYS A 818 26.66 -7.44 22.65
N ASP A 819 27.05 -6.91 21.50
CA ASP A 819 28.42 -6.43 21.26
C ASP A 819 28.81 -5.39 22.34
N PRO A 820 29.89 -5.62 23.10
CA PRO A 820 30.28 -4.74 24.21
C PRO A 820 30.78 -3.35 23.78
N ARG A 821 30.95 -3.12 22.47
CA ARG A 821 31.36 -1.83 21.91
C ARG A 821 30.19 -0.86 21.74
N VAL A 822 28.96 -1.35 21.79
CA VAL A 822 27.73 -0.55 21.72
C VAL A 822 26.97 -0.65 23.03
N THR A 823 25.97 0.22 23.23
CA THR A 823 25.12 0.13 24.43
C THR A 823 24.27 -1.14 24.45
N GLY A 824 23.92 -1.65 23.26
CA GLY A 824 23.01 -2.78 23.09
C GLY A 824 21.56 -2.40 23.39
N TYR A 825 20.64 -3.35 23.16
CA TYR A 825 19.23 -3.19 23.49
C TYR A 825 19.02 -3.14 25.01
N VAL A 826 18.29 -2.13 25.48
CA VAL A 826 17.88 -1.99 26.88
C VAL A 826 16.35 -1.92 26.91
N PRO A 827 15.67 -2.84 27.60
CA PRO A 827 14.20 -2.82 27.67
C PRO A 827 13.65 -1.53 28.29
N ALA A 828 12.49 -1.07 27.78
CA ALA A 828 11.84 0.17 28.19
C ALA A 828 11.47 0.23 29.68
N GLN A 829 11.25 -0.93 30.29
CA GLN A 829 10.79 -1.10 31.67
C GLN A 829 11.93 -1.15 32.70
N THR A 830 13.18 -0.97 32.27
CA THR A 830 14.31 -0.93 33.20
C THR A 830 14.19 0.30 34.12
N GLU A 831 14.44 0.10 35.42
CA GLU A 831 14.34 1.14 36.45
C GLU A 831 15.15 2.40 36.09
N GLU A 832 16.31 2.19 35.48
CA GLU A 832 17.20 3.26 35.05
C GLU A 832 16.56 4.15 33.98
N VAL A 833 15.85 3.58 33.00
CA VAL A 833 15.19 4.34 31.92
C VAL A 833 13.93 5.02 32.45
N LEU A 834 13.12 4.28 33.23
CA LEU A 834 11.86 4.80 33.79
C LEU A 834 12.07 5.96 34.75
N THR A 835 13.06 5.86 35.65
CA THR A 835 13.36 6.93 36.63
C THR A 835 13.73 8.24 35.95
N GLU A 836 14.45 8.17 34.82
CA GLU A 836 14.88 9.34 34.06
C GLU A 836 13.70 10.13 33.49
N VAL A 837 12.71 9.43 32.94
CA VAL A 837 11.50 10.04 32.38
C VAL A 837 10.42 10.31 33.44
N GLY A 838 10.67 9.96 34.70
CA GLY A 838 9.72 10.12 35.80
C GLY A 838 8.53 9.18 35.71
N LEU A 839 8.74 7.96 35.24
CA LEU A 839 7.74 6.90 35.18
C LEU A 839 8.10 5.74 36.13
N SER A 840 7.10 4.93 36.46
CA SER A 840 7.26 3.62 37.09
C SER A 840 6.63 2.53 36.22
N SER A 841 6.96 1.26 36.48
CA SER A 841 6.57 0.15 35.59
C SER A 841 5.05 -0.04 35.51
N ASP A 842 4.31 0.20 36.60
CA ASP A 842 2.85 0.16 36.68
C ASP A 842 2.16 1.24 35.83
N GLN A 843 2.89 2.27 35.41
CA GLN A 843 2.37 3.30 34.52
C GLN A 843 2.51 2.95 33.04
N LEU A 844 3.25 1.89 32.71
CA LEU A 844 3.39 1.42 31.33
C LEU A 844 2.12 0.69 30.88
N SER A 845 1.81 0.82 29.59
CA SER A 845 0.66 0.15 28.99
C SER A 845 0.67 -1.35 29.29
N SER A 846 1.79 -2.05 29.10
CA SER A 846 1.90 -3.50 29.36
C SER A 846 1.58 -3.96 30.79
N ASN A 847 1.40 -3.03 31.74
CA ASN A 847 0.98 -3.30 33.13
C ASN A 847 -0.37 -2.62 33.48
N GLY A 848 -1.18 -2.29 32.48
CA GLY A 848 -2.47 -1.59 32.62
C GLY A 848 -2.37 -0.07 32.78
N GLY A 849 -1.19 0.51 32.58
CA GLY A 849 -0.95 1.95 32.64
C GLY A 849 -1.28 2.67 31.33
N SER A 850 -0.94 3.96 31.24
CA SER A 850 -1.25 4.81 30.07
C SER A 850 -0.07 5.07 29.13
N TRP A 851 1.14 4.73 29.54
CA TRP A 851 2.36 5.10 28.82
C TRP A 851 2.83 3.95 27.94
N MET A 852 2.59 4.07 26.64
CA MET A 852 3.04 3.12 25.63
C MET A 852 4.50 3.40 25.25
N PRO A 853 5.44 2.49 25.56
CA PRO A 853 6.84 2.64 25.17
C PRO A 853 7.04 2.30 23.69
N VAL A 854 7.81 3.13 22.99
CA VAL A 854 8.16 2.99 21.58
C VAL A 854 9.64 3.29 21.42
N LEU A 855 10.37 2.37 20.80
CA LEU A 855 11.76 2.57 20.45
C LEU A 855 11.83 3.35 19.13
N GLU A 856 12.27 4.60 19.17
CA GLU A 856 12.34 5.45 17.99
C GLU A 856 13.77 5.84 17.65
N PRO A 857 14.11 5.96 16.35
CA PRO A 857 15.42 6.42 15.95
C PRO A 857 15.61 7.89 16.33
N ILE A 858 16.83 8.23 16.74
CA ILE A 858 17.24 9.62 16.91
C ILE A 858 17.49 10.18 15.52
N VAL A 859 16.72 11.19 15.14
CA VAL A 859 16.79 11.79 13.81
C VAL A 859 17.40 13.19 13.86
N LYS A 860 18.28 13.44 12.89
CA LYS A 860 18.66 14.79 12.46
C LYS A 860 17.91 15.13 11.18
N TYR A 861 17.75 16.41 10.89
CA TYR A 861 17.06 16.85 9.68
C TYR A 861 18.07 17.27 8.61
N ALA A 862 17.94 16.69 7.41
CA ALA A 862 18.71 17.06 6.23
C ALA A 862 17.78 17.65 5.17
N PRO A 863 18.20 18.70 4.44
CA PRO A 863 17.39 19.23 3.35
C PRO A 863 17.31 18.23 2.18
N ASN A 864 16.21 18.27 1.42
CA ASN A 864 16.02 17.44 0.21
C ASN A 864 17.25 17.43 -0.73
N TYR A 865 17.92 18.56 -0.97
CA TYR A 865 19.13 18.56 -1.82
C TYR A 865 20.24 17.65 -1.28
N ALA A 866 20.40 17.57 0.04
CA ALA A 866 21.43 16.75 0.68
C ALA A 866 21.04 15.26 0.67
N VAL A 867 19.74 14.94 0.81
CA VAL A 867 19.19 13.60 0.61
C VAL A 867 19.44 13.12 -0.84
N LEU A 868 19.32 14.03 -1.81
CA LEU A 868 19.57 13.76 -3.23
C LEU A 868 21.07 13.70 -3.61
N GLY A 869 21.98 13.86 -2.66
CA GLY A 869 23.43 13.82 -2.90
C GLY A 869 23.99 15.09 -3.56
N TYR A 870 23.36 16.24 -3.36
CA TYR A 870 23.87 17.55 -3.76
C TYR A 870 24.39 18.36 -2.57
N THR A 871 25.30 19.28 -2.84
CA THR A 871 25.68 20.36 -1.94
C THR A 871 24.74 21.56 -2.09
N GLU A 872 24.68 22.42 -1.07
CA GLU A 872 23.85 23.63 -1.11
C GLU A 872 24.23 24.54 -2.30
N ASP A 873 25.53 24.73 -2.55
CA ASP A 873 26.03 25.61 -3.61
C ASP A 873 25.80 25.06 -5.04
N GLU A 874 25.56 23.75 -5.20
CA GLU A 874 25.16 23.15 -6.48
C GLU A 874 23.72 23.50 -6.87
N ILE A 875 22.82 23.63 -5.89
CA ILE A 875 21.36 23.66 -6.13
C ILE A 875 20.70 24.97 -5.70
N ILE A 876 21.12 25.60 -4.60
CA ILE A 876 20.42 26.75 -4.01
C ILE A 876 20.95 28.07 -4.58
N TRP A 877 20.03 28.91 -5.05
CA TRP A 877 20.34 30.22 -5.61
C TRP A 877 20.44 31.27 -4.50
N LYS A 878 21.64 31.46 -3.97
CA LYS A 878 21.94 32.57 -3.05
C LYS A 878 21.85 33.89 -3.81
N GLY A 879 20.71 34.58 -3.71
CA GLY A 879 20.47 35.84 -4.40
C GLY A 879 21.65 36.82 -4.19
N LYS A 880 22.14 37.44 -5.28
CA LYS A 880 23.10 38.55 -5.15
C LYS A 880 22.47 39.58 -4.23
N ARG A 881 23.07 39.84 -3.06
CA ARG A 881 22.75 41.03 -2.26
C ARG A 881 22.75 42.21 -3.22
N ASN A 882 21.60 42.87 -3.37
CA ASN A 882 21.50 44.08 -4.16
C ASN A 882 22.50 45.08 -3.58
N SER A 883 23.64 45.28 -4.26
CA SER A 883 24.63 46.30 -3.93
C SER A 883 24.12 47.73 -4.19
N ASN A 884 22.83 47.87 -4.51
CA ASN A 884 22.11 49.13 -4.74
C ASN A 884 21.03 49.41 -3.67
N ALA A 885 21.18 48.88 -2.45
CA ALA A 885 20.52 49.53 -1.31
C ALA A 885 21.08 50.96 -1.19
N PRO A 886 20.24 52.02 -1.16
CA PRO A 886 20.73 53.37 -1.03
C PRO A 886 21.56 53.46 0.25
N LYS A 887 22.77 54.01 0.16
CA LYS A 887 23.63 54.29 1.31
C LYS A 887 22.85 55.20 2.27
N GLY A 888 22.21 54.60 3.26
CA GLY A 888 21.64 55.28 4.41
C GLY A 888 22.75 56.08 5.07
N ASN A 889 22.50 57.37 5.19
CA ASN A 889 23.45 58.38 5.60
C ASN A 889 23.63 58.32 7.14
N GLU A 890 24.35 57.32 7.65
CA GLU A 890 24.71 57.29 9.08
C GLU A 890 25.97 58.13 9.34
N LYS A 891 25.75 59.42 9.53
CA LYS A 891 26.67 60.25 10.33
C LYS A 891 26.49 59.89 11.80
N GLY A 892 27.41 59.06 12.29
CA GLY A 892 28.07 59.22 13.59
C GLY A 892 27.23 59.12 14.87
N LYS A 893 27.56 58.11 15.68
CA LYS A 893 28.11 58.33 17.03
C LYS A 893 28.79 57.03 17.49
N GLY A 894 30.08 57.14 17.76
CA GLY A 894 30.88 56.05 18.30
C GLY A 894 30.59 55.80 19.77
N GLY A 895 30.82 54.56 20.19
CA GLY A 895 30.94 54.14 21.58
C GLY A 895 31.56 52.75 21.61
N LYS A 896 32.83 52.68 22.00
CA LYS A 896 33.57 51.44 22.30
C LYS A 896 33.11 50.90 23.66
N ASN A 897 32.66 49.66 23.70
CA ASN A 897 33.30 48.52 24.39
C ASN A 897 32.47 47.26 24.18
#